data_AF-A0A1Y3NPQ2-F1
#
_entry.id   AF-A0A1Y3NPQ2-F1
#
_cell.length_a   1.000
_cell.length_b   1.000
_cell.length_c   1.000
_cell.angle_alpha   90.00
_cell.angle_beta   90.00
_cell.angle_gamma   90.00
#
_symmetry.space_group_name_H-M   'P 1'
#
loop_
_entity.id
_entity.type
_entity.pdbx_description
1 polymer ?
#
loop_
_entity_poly.entity_id
_entity_poly.type
_entity_poly.pdbx_seq_one_letter_code
_entity_poly.pdbx_strand_id
1 'polypeptide(L)'
;MNFKSIIKALSFVFLTSQVLAESSGDCNEIQTFVESQGLNYSSTILNCVEDSSGKITTLQILDFDIPDELIEKLLSYKTITNLYYGVFDLSGENTNYNGFPVAINSLPNLKELALSYRGINDADMSIIANDVLKVSKNIKSLTLGGIEITQENINEIASLTNLEELNFVSCSYANLKYDVLKSLSNLTTLEIDGNGERKLSEIPDFVFSLSKLKSLVITGHDISTISDKLAGLKNLEYIDLSLNQIDAELPENLNSLSNLKYIDLKGNKNVKGKTLTNESLEHCFYHKSYTLCQPKAMKCFEENISFEECNGSGSEPDQQVSTNGLCGNGNGVCPSGECCSKYGHCGHSDDHCKISKGCQPTLGSCIDDTITTNVPTSTTTSPQSTSTASPQSTNTTSPQSTNTTSSQSTSTTSSQSTSTTSPQPISNSDRCGEGIGSCSKGRCCSKYGWCGTSDKHCSINEGCQSQFGKCNGTLPPSGSGSSIPVTTSDKCGKEYGRCPAGKCCSKYGWCGSSDKHCKVSEGCQSEFGDCTGNANVTTINTITVTTTISSTVTTKAYSPHPTISVDGRCGEGYGACPNDNCCSKYGYCGHSNDHCLISKGCQLGFGVCVSDTTSSPTSSSATSATSAASNPQPTTSTNQKISTNGKCGKEDGRCPDGNCCSQFGWCGKSNTHCGYGCQKEFGVCY
;
A
#
# COMPACT_ATOMS: atom_id res chain seq x y z
N MET A 1 -8.47 12.85 -1.96
CA MET A 1 -9.53 11.85 -1.69
C MET A 1 -10.05 11.35 -3.03
N ASN A 2 -9.66 10.15 -3.44
CA ASN A 2 -10.09 9.59 -4.71
C ASN A 2 -11.49 8.96 -4.54
N PHE A 3 -12.49 9.50 -5.23
CA PHE A 3 -13.90 9.12 -5.02
C PHE A 3 -14.21 7.67 -5.45
N LYS A 4 -13.46 7.09 -6.41
CA LYS A 4 -13.80 5.80 -7.01
C LYS A 4 -13.77 4.63 -6.03
N SER A 5 -12.75 4.57 -5.17
CA SER A 5 -12.56 3.46 -4.22
C SER A 5 -13.64 3.44 -3.13
N ILE A 6 -14.16 4.61 -2.74
CA ILE A 6 -15.27 4.74 -1.79
C ILE A 6 -16.62 4.48 -2.50
N ILE A 7 -16.80 4.96 -3.73
CA ILE A 7 -18.04 4.76 -4.51
C ILE A 7 -18.35 3.27 -4.74
N LYS A 8 -17.34 2.41 -4.93
CA LYS A 8 -17.55 0.94 -5.01
C LYS A 8 -18.29 0.38 -3.79
N ALA A 9 -18.00 0.87 -2.59
CA ALA A 9 -18.64 0.43 -1.35
C ALA A 9 -20.07 0.99 -1.14
N LEU A 10 -20.48 1.99 -1.92
CA LEU A 10 -21.74 2.74 -1.71
C LEU A 10 -22.77 2.59 -2.86
N SER A 11 -22.48 1.81 -3.90
CA SER A 11 -23.25 1.82 -5.17
C SER A 11 -24.22 0.64 -5.36
N PHE A 12 -25.08 0.35 -4.38
CA PHE A 12 -26.18 -0.61 -4.55
C PHE A 12 -27.49 -0.13 -3.88
N VAL A 13 -28.34 0.53 -4.67
CA VAL A 13 -29.77 0.72 -4.36
C VAL A 13 -30.57 0.48 -5.64
N PHE A 14 -31.55 -0.43 -5.59
CA PHE A 14 -32.56 -0.60 -6.64
C PHE A 14 -33.94 -0.82 -6.01
N LEU A 15 -34.99 -0.49 -6.76
CA LEU A 15 -36.34 -0.28 -6.23
C LEU A 15 -36.96 -1.56 -5.64
N THR A 16 -37.56 -1.43 -4.46
CA THR A 16 -38.44 -2.45 -3.87
C THR A 16 -39.88 -2.27 -4.34
N SER A 17 -40.42 -3.25 -5.05
CA SER A 17 -41.87 -3.37 -5.26
C SER A 17 -42.48 -4.11 -4.05
N GLN A 18 -43.39 -3.46 -3.32
CA GLN A 18 -43.99 -4.03 -2.11
C GLN A 18 -44.77 -5.33 -2.39
N VAL A 19 -44.42 -6.39 -1.66
CA VAL A 19 -45.30 -7.52 -1.37
C VAL A 19 -45.17 -7.81 0.12
N LEU A 20 -46.30 -7.85 0.83
CA LEU A 20 -46.32 -8.10 2.28
C LEU A 20 -46.16 -9.59 2.56
N ALA A 21 -44.97 -9.97 3.04
CA ALA A 21 -44.69 -11.24 3.69
C ALA A 21 -43.71 -10.98 4.86
N GLU A 22 -43.88 -11.69 5.97
CA GLU A 22 -43.02 -11.57 7.16
C GLU A 22 -41.69 -12.30 6.92
N SER A 23 -40.73 -11.63 6.27
CA SER A 23 -39.45 -12.21 5.88
C SER A 23 -38.44 -12.24 7.02
N SER A 24 -38.37 -13.36 7.73
CA SER A 24 -37.35 -13.63 8.76
C SER A 24 -35.98 -13.98 8.12
N GLY A 25 -35.31 -12.98 7.55
CA GLY A 25 -33.97 -13.10 6.98
C GLY A 25 -32.84 -12.77 7.97
N ASP A 26 -31.60 -13.12 7.60
CA ASP A 26 -30.39 -12.90 8.42
C ASP A 26 -30.21 -11.43 8.85
N CYS A 27 -30.55 -10.46 8.00
CA CYS A 27 -30.43 -9.04 8.33
C CYS A 27 -31.47 -8.60 9.38
N ASN A 28 -32.66 -9.21 9.39
CA ASN A 28 -33.66 -8.98 10.44
C ASN A 28 -33.25 -9.67 11.77
N GLU A 29 -32.61 -10.85 11.72
CA GLU A 29 -31.96 -11.44 12.90
C GLU A 29 -30.86 -10.52 13.45
N ILE A 30 -30.01 -10.00 12.57
CA ILE A 30 -28.90 -9.10 12.94
C ILE A 30 -29.43 -7.79 13.52
N GLN A 31 -30.46 -7.17 12.94
CA GLN A 31 -31.08 -5.97 13.52
C GLN A 31 -31.63 -6.26 14.93
N THR A 32 -32.43 -7.32 15.07
CA THR A 32 -32.98 -7.73 16.37
C THR A 32 -31.87 -7.99 17.40
N PHE A 33 -30.76 -8.59 16.97
CA PHE A 33 -29.61 -8.87 17.82
C PHE A 33 -28.86 -7.60 18.25
N VAL A 34 -28.51 -6.71 17.31
CA VAL A 34 -27.81 -5.45 17.61
C VAL A 34 -28.64 -4.57 18.55
N GLU A 35 -29.94 -4.41 18.27
CA GLU A 35 -30.86 -3.67 19.14
C GLU A 35 -31.03 -4.32 20.53
N SER A 36 -30.99 -5.66 20.63
CA SER A 36 -31.03 -6.36 21.92
C SER A 36 -29.83 -6.07 22.83
N GLN A 37 -28.69 -5.68 22.26
CA GLN A 37 -27.49 -5.28 23.02
C GLN A 37 -27.48 -3.78 23.35
N GLY A 38 -28.56 -3.05 23.06
CA GLY A 38 -28.69 -1.61 23.32
C GLY A 38 -27.98 -0.71 22.30
N LEU A 39 -27.46 -1.28 21.21
CA LEU A 39 -26.81 -0.55 20.13
C LEU A 39 -27.83 -0.10 19.08
N ASN A 40 -27.57 1.05 18.44
CA ASN A 40 -28.40 1.55 17.35
C ASN A 40 -27.98 0.90 16.02
N TYR A 41 -28.84 0.04 15.49
CA TYR A 41 -28.60 -0.68 14.23
C TYR A 41 -28.18 0.24 13.07
N SER A 42 -28.81 1.41 12.90
CA SER A 42 -28.54 2.32 11.78
C SER A 42 -27.19 3.06 11.88
N SER A 43 -26.56 3.08 13.07
CA SER A 43 -25.19 3.60 13.24
C SER A 43 -24.13 2.49 13.27
N THR A 44 -24.52 1.27 13.64
CA THR A 44 -23.62 0.10 13.75
C THR A 44 -23.52 -0.69 12.44
N ILE A 45 -24.61 -0.79 11.69
CA ILE A 45 -24.70 -1.54 10.42
C ILE A 45 -25.14 -0.56 9.32
N LEU A 46 -24.20 -0.12 8.48
CA LEU A 46 -24.49 0.79 7.36
C LEU A 46 -25.32 0.13 6.26
N ASN A 47 -25.10 -1.16 6.05
CA ASN A 47 -25.71 -1.92 4.96
C ASN A 47 -25.68 -3.42 5.31
N CYS A 48 -26.77 -4.10 4.97
CA CYS A 48 -26.94 -5.54 5.14
C CYS A 48 -27.76 -6.05 3.96
N VAL A 49 -27.20 -6.98 3.17
CA VAL A 49 -27.82 -7.44 1.91
C VAL A 49 -27.94 -8.96 1.93
N GLU A 50 -29.17 -9.45 1.77
CA GLU A 50 -29.50 -10.87 1.66
C GLU A 50 -29.54 -11.34 0.20
N ASP A 51 -29.35 -12.64 -0.01
CA ASP A 51 -29.72 -13.32 -1.26
C ASP A 51 -31.23 -13.66 -1.30
N SER A 52 -31.68 -14.27 -2.40
CA SER A 52 -33.07 -14.69 -2.59
C SER A 52 -33.55 -15.82 -1.66
N SER A 53 -32.70 -16.32 -0.76
CA SER A 53 -33.05 -17.28 0.30
C SER A 53 -33.07 -16.66 1.71
N GLY A 54 -32.86 -15.34 1.81
CA GLY A 54 -32.80 -14.62 3.08
C GLY A 54 -31.47 -14.78 3.83
N LYS A 55 -30.40 -15.20 3.12
CA LYS A 55 -29.06 -15.38 3.70
C LYS A 55 -28.16 -14.20 3.41
N ILE A 56 -27.44 -13.69 4.40
CA ILE A 56 -26.61 -12.48 4.25
C ILE A 56 -25.40 -12.74 3.33
N THR A 57 -25.16 -11.82 2.39
CA THR A 57 -24.05 -11.85 1.43
C THR A 57 -23.12 -10.65 1.56
N THR A 58 -23.68 -9.46 1.87
CA THR A 58 -22.91 -8.23 2.13
C THR A 58 -23.24 -7.71 3.52
N LEU A 59 -22.20 -7.34 4.27
CA LEU A 59 -22.31 -6.69 5.57
C LEU A 59 -21.36 -5.49 5.63
N GLN A 60 -21.83 -4.37 6.18
CA GLN A 60 -21.01 -3.17 6.40
C GLN A 60 -21.15 -2.73 7.86
N ILE A 61 -20.09 -2.91 8.65
CA ILE A 61 -20.05 -2.60 10.08
C ILE A 61 -19.32 -1.27 10.31
N LEU A 62 -19.84 -0.45 11.22
CA LEU A 62 -19.12 0.66 11.85
C LEU A 62 -18.91 0.36 13.33
N ASP A 63 -17.66 0.08 13.68
CA ASP A 63 -17.20 -0.14 15.05
C ASP A 63 -16.95 1.21 15.75
N PHE A 64 -17.82 1.48 16.73
CA PHE A 64 -17.79 2.58 17.68
C PHE A 64 -17.87 1.97 19.10
N ASP A 65 -16.80 1.30 19.52
CA ASP A 65 -16.75 0.49 20.76
C ASP A 65 -17.74 -0.68 20.79
N ILE A 66 -17.76 -1.46 19.71
CA ILE A 66 -18.50 -2.72 19.68
C ILE A 66 -17.74 -3.80 20.48
N PRO A 67 -18.38 -4.54 21.39
CA PRO A 67 -17.76 -5.67 22.08
C PRO A 67 -17.41 -6.83 21.13
N ASP A 68 -16.26 -7.47 21.33
CA ASP A 68 -15.78 -8.62 20.55
C ASP A 68 -16.83 -9.72 20.35
N GLU A 69 -17.63 -10.03 21.38
CA GLU A 69 -18.70 -11.05 21.32
C GLU A 69 -19.78 -10.71 20.27
N LEU A 70 -20.10 -9.41 20.07
CA LEU A 70 -21.00 -8.99 19.00
C LEU A 70 -20.32 -9.18 17.64
N ILE A 71 -19.03 -8.84 17.51
CA ILE A 71 -18.25 -8.99 16.27
C ILE A 71 -18.13 -10.47 15.88
N GLU A 72 -17.80 -11.36 16.81
CA GLU A 72 -17.78 -12.81 16.57
C GLU A 72 -19.16 -13.33 16.09
N LYS A 73 -20.26 -12.85 16.69
CA LYS A 73 -21.61 -13.22 16.26
C LYS A 73 -21.98 -12.63 14.89
N LEU A 74 -21.64 -11.38 14.59
CA LEU A 74 -21.88 -10.77 13.27
C LEU A 74 -21.06 -11.48 12.17
N LEU A 75 -19.83 -11.88 12.46
CA LEU A 75 -18.94 -12.60 11.53
C LEU A 75 -19.09 -14.14 11.60
N SER A 76 -20.10 -14.63 12.34
CA SER A 76 -20.47 -16.05 12.35
C SER A 76 -21.16 -16.50 11.04
N TYR A 77 -21.79 -15.57 10.31
CA TYR A 77 -22.57 -15.85 9.11
C TYR A 77 -21.68 -16.20 7.90
N LYS A 78 -21.58 -17.51 7.57
CA LYS A 78 -20.62 -18.03 6.57
C LYS A 78 -20.99 -17.80 5.10
N THR A 79 -22.14 -17.18 4.86
CA THR A 79 -22.61 -16.75 3.53
C THR A 79 -22.09 -15.38 3.11
N ILE A 80 -21.52 -14.59 4.03
CA ILE A 80 -20.88 -13.30 3.73
C ILE A 80 -19.79 -13.51 2.66
N THR A 81 -19.93 -12.81 1.54
CA THR A 81 -18.88 -12.69 0.51
C THR A 81 -18.24 -11.32 0.49
N ASN A 82 -18.94 -10.29 0.96
CA ASN A 82 -18.49 -8.90 0.89
C ASN A 82 -18.57 -8.28 2.30
N LEU A 83 -17.45 -7.81 2.85
CA LEU A 83 -17.38 -7.21 4.18
C LEU A 83 -16.69 -5.85 4.15
N TYR A 84 -17.37 -4.83 4.67
CA TYR A 84 -16.75 -3.59 5.12
C TYR A 84 -16.69 -3.58 6.65
N TYR A 85 -15.54 -3.25 7.21
CA TYR A 85 -15.31 -3.07 8.64
C TYR A 85 -14.62 -1.71 8.83
N GLY A 86 -15.41 -0.69 9.16
CA GLY A 86 -14.91 0.62 9.53
C GLY A 86 -14.76 0.73 11.04
N VAL A 87 -13.65 1.30 11.52
CA VAL A 87 -13.49 1.66 12.95
C VAL A 87 -13.29 3.16 13.02
N PHE A 88 -14.01 3.84 13.91
CA PHE A 88 -14.06 5.31 13.92
C PHE A 88 -13.95 5.84 15.34
N ASP A 89 -12.72 6.14 15.78
CA ASP A 89 -12.55 6.97 16.98
C ASP A 89 -12.63 8.45 16.58
N LEU A 90 -13.61 9.16 17.14
CA LEU A 90 -13.75 10.62 17.00
C LEU A 90 -13.43 11.36 18.30
N SER A 91 -13.02 10.63 19.35
CA SER A 91 -12.71 11.17 20.68
C SER A 91 -11.22 11.45 20.86
N GLY A 92 -10.33 10.58 20.37
CA GLY A 92 -8.91 10.58 20.72
C GLY A 92 -8.63 10.16 22.16
N GLU A 93 -9.65 9.70 22.90
CA GLU A 93 -9.56 9.17 24.25
C GLU A 93 -9.72 7.64 24.28
N ASN A 94 -10.07 7.01 23.16
CA ASN A 94 -10.32 5.57 23.09
C ASN A 94 -9.02 4.75 23.02
N THR A 95 -8.54 4.30 24.19
CA THR A 95 -7.39 3.40 24.31
C THR A 95 -7.69 1.95 23.93
N ASN A 96 -8.95 1.59 23.66
CA ASN A 96 -9.38 0.23 23.34
C ASN A 96 -9.57 0.05 21.83
N TYR A 97 -8.54 0.40 21.06
CA TYR A 97 -8.59 0.21 19.61
C TYR A 97 -8.55 -1.29 19.28
N ASN A 98 -9.69 -1.84 18.90
CA ASN A 98 -9.83 -3.25 18.53
C ASN A 98 -8.90 -3.56 17.34
N GLY A 99 -7.95 -4.48 17.57
CA GLY A 99 -7.07 -4.98 16.50
C GLY A 99 -7.85 -5.68 15.39
N PHE A 100 -7.15 -6.20 14.37
CA PHE A 100 -7.81 -6.92 13.27
C PHE A 100 -8.80 -7.98 13.81
N PRO A 101 -10.10 -7.91 13.48
CA PRO A 101 -11.11 -8.79 14.06
C PRO A 101 -10.96 -10.20 13.49
N VAL A 102 -10.27 -11.06 14.26
CA VAL A 102 -9.82 -12.41 13.87
C VAL A 102 -10.94 -13.33 13.35
N ALA A 103 -12.19 -13.05 13.71
CA ALA A 103 -13.36 -13.76 13.18
C ALA A 103 -13.50 -13.65 11.64
N ILE A 104 -12.94 -12.62 10.99
CA ILE A 104 -12.86 -12.50 9.52
C ILE A 104 -12.17 -13.73 8.89
N ASN A 105 -11.15 -14.29 9.55
CA ASN A 105 -10.41 -15.46 9.06
C ASN A 105 -11.28 -16.71 8.97
N SER A 106 -12.45 -16.70 9.62
CA SER A 106 -13.44 -17.78 9.61
C SER A 106 -14.53 -17.60 8.54
N LEU A 107 -14.41 -16.65 7.60
CA LEU A 107 -15.34 -16.41 6.50
C LEU A 107 -14.86 -17.13 5.20
N PRO A 108 -15.38 -18.32 4.86
CA PRO A 108 -14.83 -19.13 3.77
C PRO A 108 -15.08 -18.52 2.37
N ASN A 109 -16.23 -17.85 2.21
CA ASN A 109 -16.74 -17.36 0.94
C ASN A 109 -16.36 -15.89 0.66
N LEU A 110 -15.51 -15.29 1.49
CA LEU A 110 -15.09 -13.89 1.38
C LEU A 110 -14.35 -13.63 0.06
N LYS A 111 -14.87 -12.68 -0.72
CA LYS A 111 -14.38 -12.19 -2.02
C LYS A 111 -13.90 -10.74 -1.93
N GLU A 112 -14.56 -9.94 -1.10
CA GLU A 112 -14.28 -8.50 -0.97
C GLU A 112 -14.17 -8.17 0.51
N LEU A 113 -13.02 -7.61 0.91
CA LEU A 113 -12.78 -7.09 2.26
C LEU A 113 -12.29 -5.65 2.18
N ALA A 114 -12.92 -4.76 2.94
CA ALA A 114 -12.47 -3.40 3.15
C ALA A 114 -12.38 -3.09 4.65
N LEU A 115 -11.15 -2.93 5.15
CA LEU A 115 -10.88 -2.40 6.48
C LEU A 115 -10.63 -0.89 6.37
N SER A 116 -11.32 -0.09 7.18
CA SER A 116 -11.22 1.38 7.15
C SER A 116 -11.18 1.93 8.57
N TYR A 117 -10.01 1.84 9.19
CA TYR A 117 -9.72 2.43 10.49
C TYR A 117 -9.55 3.95 10.28
N ARG A 118 -10.20 4.79 11.10
CA ARG A 118 -10.23 6.26 10.89
C ARG A 118 -10.29 7.03 12.22
N GLY A 119 -9.79 8.27 12.15
CA GLY A 119 -9.75 9.22 13.27
C GLY A 119 -8.61 9.01 14.27
N ILE A 120 -7.86 7.92 14.12
CA ILE A 120 -6.65 7.63 14.91
C ILE A 120 -5.54 8.65 14.61
N ASN A 121 -4.73 9.00 15.62
CA ASN A 121 -3.43 9.61 15.40
C ASN A 121 -2.43 8.56 14.89
N ASP A 122 -1.42 8.98 14.13
CA ASP A 122 -0.32 8.13 13.63
C ASP A 122 0.40 7.32 14.74
N ALA A 123 0.32 7.76 15.99
CA ALA A 123 0.94 7.13 17.16
C ALA A 123 0.13 5.96 17.75
N ASP A 124 -1.19 5.92 17.49
CA ASP A 124 -2.12 4.96 18.09
C ASP A 124 -2.69 3.98 17.03
N MET A 125 -2.19 4.05 15.78
CA MET A 125 -2.61 3.19 14.67
C MET A 125 -2.46 1.71 15.02
N SER A 126 -3.55 0.95 14.86
CA SER A 126 -3.53 -0.50 15.09
C SER A 126 -2.64 -1.21 14.09
N ILE A 127 -1.69 -2.00 14.61
CA ILE A 127 -0.86 -2.92 13.82
C ILE A 127 -1.69 -4.17 13.51
N ILE A 128 -1.77 -4.60 12.25
CA ILE A 128 -2.16 -6.00 11.99
C ILE A 128 -0.97 -6.87 12.38
N ALA A 129 -1.01 -7.42 13.60
CA ALA A 129 0.07 -8.23 14.13
C ALA A 129 0.43 -9.40 13.19
N ASN A 130 1.67 -9.87 13.30
CA ASN A 130 2.16 -11.03 12.57
C ASN A 130 1.27 -12.26 12.81
N ASP A 131 1.16 -13.12 11.79
CA ASP A 131 0.30 -14.30 11.77
C ASP A 131 -1.23 -14.02 11.93
N VAL A 132 -1.72 -12.77 11.82
CA VAL A 132 -3.15 -12.43 12.04
C VAL A 132 -3.99 -12.28 10.77
N LEU A 133 -3.47 -11.76 9.65
CA LEU A 133 -4.32 -11.28 8.54
C LEU A 133 -5.15 -12.40 7.87
N LYS A 134 -4.52 -13.53 7.52
CA LYS A 134 -5.09 -14.86 7.21
C LYS A 134 -6.48 -14.97 6.54
N VAL A 135 -6.82 -14.02 5.67
CA VAL A 135 -8.08 -14.00 4.91
C VAL A 135 -8.23 -15.18 3.94
N SER A 136 -9.46 -15.46 3.52
CA SER A 136 -9.76 -16.50 2.53
C SER A 136 -9.04 -16.26 1.20
N LYS A 137 -8.42 -17.30 0.63
CA LYS A 137 -7.75 -17.26 -0.67
C LYS A 137 -8.69 -17.07 -1.87
N ASN A 138 -10.00 -17.01 -1.61
CA ASN A 138 -11.03 -16.66 -2.59
C ASN A 138 -11.20 -15.14 -2.80
N ILE A 139 -10.48 -14.34 -2.00
CA ILE A 139 -10.50 -12.88 -2.07
C ILE A 139 -10.01 -12.33 -3.42
N LYS A 140 -10.77 -11.38 -3.95
CA LYS A 140 -10.59 -10.65 -5.21
C LYS A 140 -10.28 -9.17 -4.97
N SER A 141 -10.91 -8.55 -3.97
CA SER A 141 -10.64 -7.16 -3.58
C SER A 141 -10.27 -7.09 -2.11
N LEU A 142 -9.12 -6.47 -1.82
CA LEU A 142 -8.61 -6.23 -0.48
C LEU A 142 -8.27 -4.75 -0.33
N THR A 143 -9.04 -4.04 0.47
CA THR A 143 -8.73 -2.68 0.92
C THR A 143 -8.32 -2.71 2.39
N LEU A 144 -7.16 -2.13 2.69
CA LEU A 144 -6.64 -1.91 4.03
C LEU A 144 -6.40 -0.41 4.20
N GLY A 145 -6.81 0.17 5.33
CA GLY A 145 -6.56 1.59 5.58
C GLY A 145 -6.68 2.02 7.03
N GLY A 146 -5.85 3.02 7.39
CA GLY A 146 -5.72 3.55 8.76
C GLY A 146 -5.00 2.65 9.75
N ILE A 147 -4.16 1.73 9.25
CA ILE A 147 -3.49 0.69 10.03
C ILE A 147 -2.01 0.59 9.69
N GLU A 148 -1.19 0.18 10.65
CA GLU A 148 0.21 -0.20 10.36
C GLU A 148 0.24 -1.63 9.82
N ILE A 149 0.92 -1.81 8.68
CA ILE A 149 1.08 -3.11 8.03
C ILE A 149 2.53 -3.57 8.13
N THR A 150 2.74 -4.81 8.56
CA THR A 150 4.07 -5.40 8.71
C THR A 150 4.54 -6.09 7.44
N GLN A 151 5.84 -6.38 7.35
CA GLN A 151 6.40 -7.19 6.27
C GLN A 151 5.73 -8.58 6.19
N GLU A 152 5.22 -9.10 7.30
CA GLU A 152 4.56 -10.39 7.31
C GLU A 152 3.17 -10.31 6.66
N ASN A 153 2.39 -9.26 6.93
CA ASN A 153 1.13 -9.04 6.21
C ASN A 153 1.37 -8.88 4.70
N ILE A 154 2.43 -8.19 4.28
CA ILE A 154 2.84 -8.09 2.87
C ILE A 154 3.18 -9.47 2.27
N ASN A 155 3.81 -10.36 3.04
CA ASN A 155 4.08 -11.74 2.62
C ASN A 155 2.81 -12.61 2.55
N GLU A 156 1.86 -12.42 3.48
CA GLU A 156 0.55 -13.07 3.46
C GLU A 156 -0.27 -12.63 2.23
N ILE A 157 -0.32 -11.32 1.95
CA ILE A 157 -1.00 -10.73 0.80
C ILE A 157 -0.41 -11.27 -0.51
N ALA A 158 0.92 -11.43 -0.59
CA ALA A 158 1.58 -12.04 -1.75
C ALA A 158 1.16 -13.51 -2.03
N SER A 159 0.48 -14.18 -1.09
CA SER A 159 -0.09 -15.52 -1.28
C SER A 159 -1.52 -15.52 -1.86
N LEU A 160 -2.18 -14.37 -1.91
CA LEU A 160 -3.56 -14.19 -2.40
C LEU A 160 -3.58 -14.06 -3.93
N THR A 161 -3.11 -15.08 -4.65
CA THR A 161 -2.88 -15.00 -6.11
C THR A 161 -4.15 -14.81 -6.96
N ASN A 162 -5.35 -14.91 -6.38
CA ASN A 162 -6.63 -14.60 -7.02
C ASN A 162 -7.01 -13.11 -6.96
N LEU A 163 -6.21 -12.27 -6.30
CA LEU A 163 -6.52 -10.86 -6.07
C LEU A 163 -6.51 -10.06 -7.39
N GLU A 164 -7.59 -9.31 -7.61
CA GLU A 164 -7.87 -8.46 -8.77
C GLU A 164 -7.79 -6.97 -8.42
N GLU A 165 -7.89 -6.62 -7.14
CA GLU A 165 -7.81 -5.26 -6.58
C GLU A 165 -7.13 -5.26 -5.20
N LEU A 166 -6.14 -4.37 -5.02
CA LEU A 166 -5.39 -4.20 -3.78
C LEU A 166 -5.22 -2.71 -3.49
N ASN A 167 -5.81 -2.25 -2.40
CA ASN A 167 -5.82 -0.83 -2.01
C ASN A 167 -5.23 -0.68 -0.61
N PHE A 168 -4.16 0.08 -0.46
CA PHE A 168 -3.62 0.54 0.83
C PHE A 168 -3.89 2.04 0.96
N VAL A 169 -4.61 2.46 2.00
CA VAL A 169 -5.16 3.83 2.11
C VAL A 169 -4.88 4.41 3.49
N SER A 170 -3.95 5.36 3.59
CA SER A 170 -3.47 5.87 4.89
C SER A 170 -2.91 4.74 5.77
N CYS A 171 -2.11 3.84 5.20
CA CYS A 171 -1.36 2.85 5.95
C CYS A 171 0.07 3.34 6.22
N SER A 172 0.62 2.99 7.38
CA SER A 172 2.03 3.24 7.68
C SER A 172 2.92 2.16 7.05
N TYR A 173 4.01 2.59 6.41
CA TYR A 173 4.85 1.77 5.52
C TYR A 173 6.32 1.67 5.96
N ALA A 174 6.58 1.29 7.21
CA ALA A 174 7.93 1.29 7.79
C ALA A 174 8.91 0.27 7.15
N ASN A 175 9.69 0.73 6.16
CA ASN A 175 10.77 -0.02 5.48
C ASN A 175 10.34 -1.37 4.84
N LEU A 176 9.12 -1.43 4.31
CA LEU A 176 8.52 -2.63 3.73
C LEU A 176 9.09 -2.98 2.34
N LYS A 177 9.21 -4.28 2.06
CA LYS A 177 9.67 -4.84 0.78
C LYS A 177 8.51 -5.42 0.00
N TYR A 178 8.05 -4.66 -0.99
CA TYR A 178 6.92 -5.02 -1.84
C TYR A 178 7.27 -5.98 -2.99
N ASP A 179 8.55 -6.35 -3.18
CA ASP A 179 9.01 -7.23 -4.27
C ASP A 179 8.31 -8.60 -4.32
N VAL A 180 7.71 -9.03 -3.22
CA VAL A 180 6.91 -10.26 -3.14
C VAL A 180 5.55 -10.11 -3.83
N LEU A 181 4.96 -8.91 -3.89
CA LEU A 181 3.65 -8.63 -4.48
C LEU A 181 3.61 -8.78 -6.00
N LYS A 182 4.77 -8.92 -6.68
CA LYS A 182 4.82 -9.30 -8.11
C LYS A 182 4.20 -10.67 -8.41
N SER A 183 3.93 -11.49 -7.38
CA SER A 183 3.14 -12.72 -7.49
C SER A 183 1.68 -12.48 -7.90
N LEU A 184 1.14 -11.28 -7.66
CA LEU A 184 -0.25 -10.89 -7.89
C LEU A 184 -0.56 -10.64 -9.37
N SER A 185 -0.24 -11.60 -10.22
CA SER A 185 -0.41 -11.55 -11.68
C SER A 185 -1.86 -11.45 -12.18
N ASN A 186 -2.84 -11.45 -11.28
CA ASN A 186 -4.26 -11.18 -11.56
C ASN A 186 -4.67 -9.72 -11.29
N LEU A 187 -3.81 -8.90 -10.68
CA LEU A 187 -4.17 -7.56 -10.23
C LEU A 187 -4.49 -6.62 -11.41
N THR A 188 -5.65 -5.98 -11.32
CA THR A 188 -6.17 -5.00 -12.29
C THR A 188 -6.23 -3.58 -11.71
N THR A 189 -6.35 -3.46 -10.38
CA THR A 189 -6.40 -2.18 -9.65
C THR A 189 -5.39 -2.21 -8.51
N LEU A 190 -4.55 -1.19 -8.42
CA LEU A 190 -3.62 -0.97 -7.32
C LEU A 190 -3.76 0.47 -6.83
N GLU A 191 -4.06 0.65 -5.54
CA GLU A 191 -4.05 1.94 -4.85
C GLU A 191 -3.06 1.90 -3.68
N ILE A 192 -2.22 2.92 -3.56
CA ILE A 192 -1.29 3.13 -2.45
C ILE A 192 -1.34 4.61 -2.04
N ASP A 193 -2.42 5.02 -1.37
CA ASP A 193 -2.53 6.38 -0.81
C ASP A 193 -1.73 6.46 0.50
N GLY A 194 -0.78 7.40 0.54
CA GLY A 194 0.02 7.72 1.71
C GLY A 194 -0.56 8.83 2.58
N ASN A 195 -1.62 9.54 2.13
CA ASN A 195 -2.27 10.61 2.90
C ASN A 195 -1.32 11.71 3.44
N GLY A 196 -0.12 11.86 2.86
CA GLY A 196 0.91 12.79 3.31
C GLY A 196 2.00 12.18 4.21
N GLU A 197 1.98 10.88 4.50
CA GLU A 197 3.02 10.18 5.28
C GLU A 197 4.38 10.07 4.58
N ARG A 198 4.46 10.36 3.27
CA ARG A 198 5.70 10.56 2.50
C ARG A 198 6.71 9.40 2.56
N LYS A 199 6.22 8.15 2.46
CA LYS A 199 7.07 6.96 2.60
C LYS A 199 7.72 6.49 1.30
N LEU A 200 7.05 6.62 0.15
CA LEU A 200 7.61 6.21 -1.15
C LEU A 200 8.32 7.39 -1.84
N SER A 201 9.59 7.20 -2.23
CA SER A 201 10.38 8.16 -3.03
C SER A 201 10.31 7.91 -4.55
N GLU A 202 9.84 6.73 -4.93
CA GLU A 202 9.71 6.24 -6.31
C GLU A 202 8.53 5.25 -6.42
N ILE A 203 8.12 4.92 -7.65
CA ILE A 203 7.13 3.87 -7.92
C ILE A 203 7.80 2.50 -7.71
N PRO A 204 7.34 1.63 -6.78
CA PRO A 204 8.02 0.38 -6.46
C PRO A 204 8.12 -0.61 -7.63
N ASP A 205 9.26 -1.29 -7.76
CA ASP A 205 9.58 -2.07 -8.97
C ASP A 205 8.65 -3.29 -9.23
N PHE A 206 7.93 -3.77 -8.21
CA PHE A 206 6.92 -4.82 -8.39
C PHE A 206 5.75 -4.36 -9.29
N VAL A 207 5.42 -3.07 -9.32
CA VAL A 207 4.29 -2.52 -10.09
C VAL A 207 4.46 -2.81 -11.57
N PHE A 208 5.69 -2.70 -12.08
CA PHE A 208 6.01 -2.96 -13.50
C PHE A 208 5.91 -4.44 -13.90
N SER A 209 5.74 -5.36 -12.94
CA SER A 209 5.48 -6.78 -13.19
C SER A 209 3.99 -7.10 -13.38
N LEU A 210 3.08 -6.18 -13.04
CA LEU A 210 1.63 -6.40 -13.00
C LEU A 210 1.01 -6.22 -14.39
N SER A 211 1.28 -7.13 -15.32
CA SER A 211 0.92 -6.99 -16.75
C SER A 211 -0.58 -6.84 -17.05
N LYS A 212 -1.47 -7.17 -16.11
CA LYS A 212 -2.94 -6.98 -16.21
C LYS A 212 -3.45 -5.66 -15.62
N LEU A 213 -2.58 -4.83 -15.04
CA LEU A 213 -2.96 -3.61 -14.35
C LEU A 213 -3.64 -2.61 -15.30
N LYS A 214 -4.81 -2.13 -14.87
CA LYS A 214 -5.67 -1.16 -15.56
C LYS A 214 -5.73 0.18 -14.83
N SER A 215 -5.70 0.14 -13.50
CA SER A 215 -5.76 1.32 -12.65
C SER A 215 -4.58 1.32 -11.68
N LEU A 216 -3.79 2.40 -11.72
CA LEU A 216 -2.70 2.66 -10.79
C LEU A 216 -2.94 4.00 -10.09
N VAL A 217 -3.01 3.97 -8.76
CA VAL A 217 -3.14 5.15 -7.90
C VAL A 217 -2.01 5.11 -6.88
N ILE A 218 -1.14 6.11 -6.86
CA ILE A 218 -0.15 6.29 -5.79
C ILE A 218 -0.09 7.77 -5.46
N THR A 219 -0.66 8.16 -4.31
CA THR A 219 -0.88 9.56 -3.95
C THR A 219 -0.32 9.88 -2.56
N GLY A 220 0.05 11.14 -2.32
CA GLY A 220 0.45 11.60 -0.97
C GLY A 220 1.82 11.10 -0.48
N HIS A 221 2.73 10.72 -1.39
CA HIS A 221 4.10 10.27 -1.07
C HIS A 221 5.16 11.31 -1.50
N ASP A 222 6.44 10.98 -1.33
CA ASP A 222 7.58 11.80 -1.76
C ASP A 222 8.11 11.37 -3.16
N ILE A 223 7.26 10.77 -4.00
CA ILE A 223 7.63 10.33 -5.36
C ILE A 223 8.07 11.52 -6.20
N SER A 224 9.32 11.47 -6.67
CA SER A 224 10.02 12.60 -7.31
C SER A 224 10.13 12.52 -8.83
N THR A 225 9.89 11.34 -9.40
CA THR A 225 9.99 11.04 -10.84
C THR A 225 8.84 10.15 -11.30
N ILE A 226 8.55 10.16 -12.60
CA ILE A 226 7.63 9.22 -13.24
C ILE A 226 8.49 8.20 -14.00
N SER A 227 8.35 6.90 -13.70
CA SER A 227 9.16 5.88 -14.36
C SER A 227 8.65 5.59 -15.76
N ASP A 228 9.57 5.61 -16.73
CA ASP A 228 9.38 5.19 -18.12
C ASP A 228 8.91 3.72 -18.24
N LYS A 229 9.25 2.87 -17.26
CA LYS A 229 8.79 1.47 -17.14
C LYS A 229 7.26 1.33 -17.14
N LEU A 230 6.51 2.36 -16.72
CA LEU A 230 5.04 2.39 -16.80
C LEU A 230 4.52 2.14 -18.23
N ALA A 231 5.27 2.56 -19.26
CA ALA A 231 4.91 2.34 -20.65
C ALA A 231 4.87 0.84 -21.04
N GLY A 232 5.44 -0.07 -20.25
CA GLY A 232 5.31 -1.52 -20.41
C GLY A 232 3.94 -2.07 -20.02
N LEU A 233 3.19 -1.38 -19.15
CA LEU A 233 1.90 -1.81 -18.62
C LEU A 233 0.76 -1.48 -19.60
N LYS A 234 0.75 -2.16 -20.76
CA LYS A 234 -0.15 -1.86 -21.90
C LYS A 234 -1.65 -1.91 -21.62
N ASN A 235 -2.07 -2.48 -20.50
CA ASN A 235 -3.47 -2.53 -20.07
C ASN A 235 -3.92 -1.29 -19.26
N LEU A 236 -3.02 -0.34 -18.92
CA LEU A 236 -3.38 0.85 -18.14
C LEU A 236 -4.43 1.73 -18.86
N GLU A 237 -5.52 1.97 -18.14
CA GLU A 237 -6.63 2.87 -18.50
C GLU A 237 -6.66 4.11 -17.60
N TYR A 238 -6.14 4.02 -16.37
CA TYR A 238 -6.19 5.07 -15.34
C TYR A 238 -4.86 5.17 -14.58
N ILE A 239 -4.26 6.36 -14.54
CA ILE A 239 -3.07 6.68 -13.74
C ILE A 239 -3.38 7.90 -12.87
N ASP A 240 -3.18 7.79 -11.57
CA ASP A 240 -3.20 8.91 -10.62
C ASP A 240 -1.89 8.89 -9.82
N LEU A 241 -1.07 9.91 -10.04
CA LEU A 241 0.16 10.19 -9.30
C LEU A 241 0.08 11.59 -8.65
N SER A 242 -1.13 12.04 -8.32
CA SER A 242 -1.36 13.33 -7.69
C SER A 242 -0.81 13.41 -6.26
N LEU A 243 -0.60 14.63 -5.76
CA LEU A 243 -0.15 14.92 -4.39
C LEU A 243 1.22 14.29 -4.01
N ASN A 244 2.08 13.99 -4.98
CA ASN A 244 3.47 13.58 -4.76
C ASN A 244 4.45 14.78 -4.87
N GLN A 245 5.74 14.54 -5.09
CA GLN A 245 6.80 15.56 -5.16
C GLN A 245 7.47 15.64 -6.55
N ILE A 246 6.79 15.23 -7.62
CA ILE A 246 7.39 15.08 -8.95
C ILE A 246 7.96 16.41 -9.45
N ASP A 247 9.26 16.40 -9.78
CA ASP A 247 10.06 17.55 -10.25
C ASP A 247 10.87 17.14 -11.50
N ALA A 248 10.25 16.39 -12.38
CA ALA A 248 10.87 15.66 -13.49
C ALA A 248 10.11 15.84 -14.81
N GLU A 249 10.75 15.45 -15.92
CA GLU A 249 10.10 15.39 -17.22
C GLU A 249 9.07 14.27 -17.28
N LEU A 250 7.96 14.51 -17.98
CA LEU A 250 6.92 13.52 -18.25
C LEU A 250 7.39 12.59 -19.38
N PRO A 251 7.57 11.28 -19.15
CA PRO A 251 8.18 10.40 -20.16
C PRO A 251 7.31 10.28 -21.43
N GLU A 252 7.87 10.68 -22.58
CA GLU A 252 7.15 10.64 -23.87
C GLU A 252 6.72 9.21 -24.27
N ASN A 253 7.35 8.17 -23.74
CA ASN A 253 6.99 6.79 -24.03
C ASN A 253 5.63 6.38 -23.44
N LEU A 254 5.06 7.14 -22.49
CA LEU A 254 3.68 6.96 -22.00
C LEU A 254 2.64 7.17 -23.10
N ASN A 255 2.98 7.87 -24.18
CA ASN A 255 2.14 7.96 -25.38
C ASN A 255 1.89 6.60 -26.05
N SER A 256 2.69 5.57 -25.71
CA SER A 256 2.49 4.18 -26.17
C SER A 256 1.50 3.37 -25.32
N LEU A 257 0.77 4.00 -24.39
CA LEU A 257 -0.34 3.41 -23.64
C LEU A 257 -1.68 3.73 -24.33
N SER A 258 -2.00 2.97 -25.38
CA SER A 258 -3.19 3.20 -26.24
C SER A 258 -4.55 2.97 -25.57
N ASN A 259 -4.57 2.54 -24.31
CA ASN A 259 -5.79 2.34 -23.51
C ASN A 259 -5.97 3.44 -22.45
N LEU A 260 -4.99 4.33 -22.26
CA LEU A 260 -4.96 5.31 -21.18
C LEU A 260 -6.00 6.41 -21.41
N LYS A 261 -7.00 6.48 -20.53
CA LYS A 261 -8.12 7.44 -20.58
C LYS A 261 -7.97 8.58 -19.59
N TYR A 262 -7.30 8.34 -18.47
CA TYR A 262 -7.19 9.27 -17.37
C TYR A 262 -5.75 9.36 -16.89
N ILE A 263 -5.24 10.58 -16.77
CA ILE A 263 -4.00 10.87 -16.04
C ILE A 263 -4.20 12.06 -15.08
N ASP A 264 -3.83 11.90 -13.81
CA ASP A 264 -3.72 13.01 -12.85
C ASP A 264 -2.31 13.11 -12.26
N LEU A 265 -1.72 14.30 -12.38
CA LEU A 265 -0.42 14.69 -11.82
C LEU A 265 -0.51 15.98 -10.97
N LYS A 266 -1.70 16.46 -10.60
CA LYS A 266 -1.87 17.67 -9.78
C LYS A 266 -1.22 17.54 -8.40
N GLY A 267 -0.93 18.67 -7.76
CA GLY A 267 -0.34 18.70 -6.41
C GLY A 267 1.14 18.29 -6.34
N ASN A 268 1.74 17.83 -7.45
CA ASN A 268 3.18 17.69 -7.61
C ASN A 268 3.91 19.03 -7.69
N LYS A 269 5.23 18.99 -7.53
CA LYS A 269 6.11 20.16 -7.44
C LYS A 269 6.26 20.89 -8.79
N ASN A 270 6.75 20.21 -9.83
CA ASN A 270 6.89 20.76 -11.19
C ASN A 270 7.10 19.64 -12.22
N VAL A 271 6.02 19.20 -12.89
CA VAL A 271 6.13 18.31 -14.06
C VAL A 271 6.67 19.11 -15.26
N LYS A 272 7.56 18.52 -16.06
CA LYS A 272 8.30 19.20 -17.14
C LYS A 272 8.12 18.53 -18.50
N GLY A 273 8.43 19.25 -19.58
CA GLY A 273 8.53 18.70 -20.92
C GLY A 273 7.24 18.85 -21.73
N LYS A 274 6.72 17.76 -22.28
CA LYS A 274 5.55 17.75 -23.16
C LYS A 274 4.34 17.14 -22.47
N THR A 275 3.14 17.67 -22.71
CA THR A 275 1.89 16.96 -22.35
C THR A 275 1.75 15.67 -23.16
N LEU A 276 1.03 14.68 -22.62
CA LEU A 276 0.72 13.46 -23.38
C LEU A 276 -0.22 13.74 -24.56
N THR A 277 -0.17 12.86 -25.56
CA THR A 277 -0.89 12.97 -26.84
C THR A 277 -1.67 11.70 -27.20
N ASN A 278 -1.80 10.73 -26.28
CA ASN A 278 -2.58 9.50 -26.49
C ASN A 278 -4.01 9.84 -26.91
N GLU A 279 -4.46 9.36 -28.08
CA GLU A 279 -5.82 9.66 -28.59
C GLU A 279 -6.94 9.01 -27.75
N SER A 280 -6.57 8.10 -26.85
CA SER A 280 -7.46 7.49 -25.85
C SER A 280 -7.74 8.37 -24.62
N LEU A 281 -7.00 9.47 -24.41
CA LEU A 281 -7.15 10.31 -23.22
C LEU A 281 -8.48 11.08 -23.23
N GLU A 282 -9.34 10.75 -22.28
CA GLU A 282 -10.62 11.39 -21.98
C GLU A 282 -10.42 12.53 -20.97
N HIS A 283 -9.49 12.38 -20.00
CA HIS A 283 -9.20 13.38 -18.96
C HIS A 283 -7.70 13.49 -18.62
N CYS A 284 -7.22 14.73 -18.49
CA CYS A 284 -5.81 15.08 -18.25
C CYS A 284 -5.70 16.20 -17.20
N PHE A 285 -5.41 15.81 -15.97
CA PHE A 285 -5.31 16.71 -14.83
C PHE A 285 -3.84 17.08 -14.57
N TYR A 286 -3.45 18.23 -15.12
CA TYR A 286 -2.16 18.87 -14.85
C TYR A 286 -2.37 20.13 -14.02
N HIS A 287 -1.32 20.69 -13.40
CA HIS A 287 -1.40 22.03 -12.81
C HIS A 287 -0.82 23.08 -13.78
N LYS A 288 -1.50 24.22 -13.93
CA LYS A 288 -1.12 25.29 -14.85
C LYS A 288 0.23 25.99 -14.57
N SER A 289 0.89 25.66 -13.46
CA SER A 289 2.25 26.15 -13.13
C SER A 289 3.35 25.16 -13.49
N TYR A 290 3.03 24.04 -14.13
CA TYR A 290 4.00 23.05 -14.58
C TYR A 290 4.71 23.52 -15.85
N THR A 291 5.98 23.14 -15.98
CA THR A 291 6.85 23.54 -17.10
C THR A 291 6.60 22.64 -18.30
N LEU A 292 5.33 22.57 -18.71
CA LEU A 292 4.81 21.76 -19.79
C LEU A 292 4.49 22.64 -21.00
N CYS A 293 4.76 22.12 -22.20
CA CYS A 293 4.20 22.63 -23.46
C CYS A 293 3.26 21.58 -24.07
N GLN A 294 2.29 22.03 -24.86
CA GLN A 294 1.40 21.14 -25.63
C GLN A 294 2.00 20.86 -27.02
N PRO A 295 2.24 19.59 -27.42
CA PRO A 295 2.68 19.26 -28.79
C PRO A 295 1.53 19.30 -29.81
N LYS A 296 0.31 19.06 -29.34
CA LYS A 296 -0.95 18.97 -30.10
C LYS A 296 -2.09 19.36 -29.16
N ALA A 297 -3.11 20.04 -29.67
CA ALA A 297 -4.30 20.35 -28.88
C ALA A 297 -5.05 19.05 -28.52
N MET A 298 -5.25 18.80 -27.21
CA MET A 298 -5.93 17.62 -26.68
C MET A 298 -7.27 18.00 -26.03
N LYS A 299 -8.29 17.17 -26.20
CA LYS A 299 -9.64 17.40 -25.62
C LYS A 299 -9.73 17.06 -24.12
N CYS A 300 -8.70 16.45 -23.56
CA CYS A 300 -8.70 15.92 -22.20
C CYS A 300 -8.36 16.96 -21.12
N PHE A 301 -7.81 18.12 -21.49
CA PHE A 301 -7.47 19.17 -20.53
C PHE A 301 -8.74 19.75 -19.86
N GLU A 302 -8.62 20.13 -18.59
CA GLU A 302 -9.69 20.82 -17.88
C GLU A 302 -10.00 22.20 -18.45
N GLU A 303 -11.24 22.66 -18.24
CA GLU A 303 -11.62 24.05 -18.52
C GLU A 303 -10.68 25.03 -17.81
N ASN A 304 -10.16 26.00 -18.56
CA ASN A 304 -9.17 27.00 -18.13
C ASN A 304 -7.74 26.48 -17.91
N ILE A 305 -7.39 25.28 -18.38
CA ILE A 305 -5.99 24.82 -18.51
C ILE A 305 -5.57 24.76 -19.98
N SER A 306 -4.59 25.60 -20.33
CA SER A 306 -3.92 25.58 -21.63
C SER A 306 -2.42 25.82 -21.42
N PHE A 307 -1.58 24.98 -22.01
CA PHE A 307 -0.13 25.19 -22.06
C PHE A 307 0.25 25.93 -23.35
N GLU A 308 1.41 26.57 -23.38
CA GLU A 308 1.95 27.11 -24.64
C GLU A 308 2.23 25.96 -25.61
N GLU A 309 2.06 26.20 -26.91
CA GLU A 309 2.52 25.25 -27.93
C GLU A 309 4.04 25.03 -27.81
N CYS A 310 4.52 23.83 -28.10
CA CYS A 310 5.94 23.48 -27.99
C CYS A 310 6.80 24.23 -29.02
N ASN A 311 7.13 25.48 -28.71
CA ASN A 311 8.00 26.35 -29.51
C ASN A 311 9.33 25.64 -29.81
N GLY A 312 9.71 25.60 -31.10
CA GLY A 312 10.57 24.57 -31.65
C GLY A 312 12.03 24.55 -31.17
N SER A 313 12.32 23.75 -30.15
CA SER A 313 13.48 22.81 -30.19
C SER A 313 13.07 21.40 -30.64
N GLY A 314 11.76 21.13 -30.67
CA GLY A 314 11.16 19.93 -31.25
C GLY A 314 9.82 20.27 -31.89
N SER A 315 9.84 20.49 -33.21
CA SER A 315 8.68 20.16 -34.04
C SER A 315 8.35 18.67 -33.89
N GLU A 316 7.27 18.20 -34.52
CA GLU A 316 7.26 16.81 -34.96
C GLU A 316 8.54 16.54 -35.78
N PRO A 317 9.11 15.33 -35.74
CA PRO A 317 9.94 14.88 -36.84
C PRO A 317 9.04 14.72 -38.06
N ASP A 318 8.74 15.83 -38.74
CA ASP A 318 8.73 15.83 -40.20
C ASP A 318 10.01 15.12 -40.60
N GLN A 319 9.87 13.89 -41.10
CA GLN A 319 10.96 12.92 -41.14
C GLN A 319 11.93 13.32 -42.24
N GLN A 320 12.82 14.27 -41.93
CA GLN A 320 13.90 14.67 -42.80
C GLN A 320 14.81 13.45 -42.99
N VAL A 321 14.55 12.75 -44.09
CA VAL A 321 15.34 11.60 -44.53
C VAL A 321 16.75 12.10 -44.78
N SER A 322 17.71 11.44 -44.14
CA SER A 322 19.12 11.75 -44.24
C SER A 322 19.59 11.74 -45.69
N THR A 323 19.97 12.90 -46.20
CA THR A 323 20.57 13.07 -47.53
C THR A 323 22.11 13.02 -47.49
N ASN A 324 22.71 12.83 -46.31
CA ASN A 324 24.16 12.85 -46.08
C ASN A 324 24.70 11.57 -45.42
N GLY A 325 23.84 10.59 -45.12
CA GLY A 325 24.22 9.33 -44.45
C GLY A 325 24.44 9.46 -42.94
N LEU A 326 24.06 10.60 -42.34
CA LEU A 326 24.09 10.84 -40.89
C LEU A 326 22.67 10.85 -40.31
N CYS A 327 22.52 10.43 -39.05
CA CYS A 327 21.24 10.40 -38.34
C CYS A 327 21.37 10.91 -36.90
N GLY A 328 20.24 11.29 -36.30
CA GLY A 328 20.20 11.87 -34.97
C GLY A 328 20.46 13.38 -35.00
N ASN A 329 21.26 13.87 -34.05
CA ASN A 329 21.38 15.30 -33.71
C ASN A 329 21.61 16.20 -34.94
N GLY A 330 20.57 16.94 -35.34
CA GLY A 330 20.58 17.86 -36.49
C GLY A 330 20.62 17.21 -37.89
N ASN A 331 20.55 15.88 -38.02
CA ASN A 331 20.69 15.16 -39.29
C ASN A 331 19.47 14.30 -39.69
N GLY A 332 18.47 14.15 -38.80
CA GLY A 332 17.21 13.49 -39.11
C GLY A 332 17.23 11.97 -38.98
N VAL A 333 16.36 11.30 -39.74
CA VAL A 333 16.17 9.84 -39.72
C VAL A 333 16.79 9.18 -40.96
N CYS A 334 17.14 7.90 -40.88
CA CYS A 334 17.67 7.19 -42.03
C CYS A 334 16.61 6.93 -43.12
N PRO A 335 17.02 6.74 -44.39
CA PRO A 335 16.14 6.30 -45.47
C PRO A 335 15.36 5.04 -45.14
N SER A 336 14.20 4.85 -45.78
CA SER A 336 13.35 3.67 -45.57
C SER A 336 14.10 2.37 -45.90
N GLY A 337 14.33 1.54 -44.87
CA GLY A 337 15.12 0.30 -44.95
C GLY A 337 16.50 0.41 -44.30
N GLU A 338 16.99 1.61 -43.99
CA GLU A 338 18.27 1.83 -43.32
C GLU A 338 18.15 1.98 -41.80
N CYS A 339 19.22 1.60 -41.12
CA CYS A 339 19.35 1.57 -39.68
C CYS A 339 20.29 2.69 -39.20
N CYS A 340 19.92 3.38 -38.11
CA CYS A 340 20.77 4.38 -37.49
C CYS A 340 21.68 3.74 -36.45
N SER A 341 22.98 3.68 -36.72
CA SER A 341 23.99 3.18 -35.78
C SER A 341 24.16 4.11 -34.56
N LYS A 342 24.70 3.59 -33.45
CA LYS A 342 25.04 4.40 -32.25
C LYS A 342 26.00 5.56 -32.49
N TYR A 343 26.64 5.62 -33.66
CA TYR A 343 27.57 6.67 -34.05
C TYR A 343 26.90 7.77 -34.89
N GLY A 344 25.59 7.69 -35.14
CA GLY A 344 24.87 8.66 -35.96
C GLY A 344 25.11 8.50 -37.46
N HIS A 345 25.39 7.27 -37.93
CA HIS A 345 25.49 6.93 -39.35
C HIS A 345 24.35 5.99 -39.79
N CYS A 346 23.85 6.18 -41.00
CA CYS A 346 22.86 5.33 -41.64
C CYS A 346 23.50 4.19 -42.45
N GLY A 347 22.89 3.00 -42.42
CA GLY A 347 23.30 1.88 -43.25
C GLY A 347 22.55 0.59 -42.97
N HIS A 348 22.89 -0.46 -43.75
CA HIS A 348 22.21 -1.76 -43.75
C HIS A 348 23.01 -2.89 -43.05
N SER A 349 24.18 -2.61 -42.45
CA SER A 349 25.02 -3.67 -41.86
C SER A 349 24.60 -4.06 -40.45
N ASP A 350 25.03 -5.24 -40.00
CA ASP A 350 24.86 -5.73 -38.62
C ASP A 350 25.21 -4.68 -37.55
N ASP A 351 26.33 -3.97 -37.69
CA ASP A 351 26.77 -2.95 -36.73
C ASP A 351 25.97 -1.63 -36.83
N HIS A 352 25.13 -1.46 -37.85
CA HIS A 352 24.13 -0.39 -37.93
C HIS A 352 22.77 -0.83 -37.40
N CYS A 353 22.35 -2.06 -37.70
CA CYS A 353 20.98 -2.52 -37.47
C CYS A 353 20.74 -3.21 -36.13
N LYS A 354 21.74 -3.85 -35.52
CA LYS A 354 21.52 -4.66 -34.31
C LYS A 354 21.35 -3.81 -33.05
N ILE A 355 20.33 -4.12 -32.27
CA ILE A 355 20.13 -3.51 -30.93
C ILE A 355 21.34 -3.79 -30.03
N SER A 356 21.94 -4.99 -30.07
CA SER A 356 23.17 -5.31 -29.33
C SER A 356 24.39 -4.45 -29.72
N LYS A 357 24.35 -3.80 -30.88
CA LYS A 357 25.38 -2.88 -31.39
C LYS A 357 25.06 -1.42 -31.11
N GLY A 358 23.85 -1.13 -30.62
CA GLY A 358 23.36 0.21 -30.27
C GLY A 358 22.61 0.90 -31.41
N CYS A 359 21.93 0.16 -32.29
CA CYS A 359 21.01 0.76 -33.25
C CYS A 359 19.94 1.62 -32.54
N GLN A 360 19.59 2.77 -33.13
CA GLN A 360 18.70 3.78 -32.56
C GLN A 360 17.28 3.69 -33.16
N PRO A 361 16.29 3.07 -32.49
CA PRO A 361 15.03 2.65 -33.13
C PRO A 361 14.09 3.80 -33.53
N THR A 362 14.29 4.98 -32.95
CA THR A 362 13.57 6.22 -33.30
C THR A 362 14.15 6.92 -34.54
N LEU A 363 15.27 6.41 -35.07
CA LEU A 363 16.05 7.05 -36.15
C LEU A 363 16.34 6.11 -37.34
N GLY A 364 16.01 4.81 -37.25
CA GLY A 364 16.15 3.85 -38.34
C GLY A 364 15.60 2.45 -38.00
N SER A 365 15.53 1.57 -39.00
CA SER A 365 14.85 0.27 -38.93
C SER A 365 15.64 -0.83 -38.20
N CYS A 366 15.81 -0.71 -36.88
CA CYS A 366 16.58 -1.64 -36.08
C CYS A 366 16.05 -3.08 -36.03
N ILE A 367 16.98 -4.03 -35.93
CA ILE A 367 16.76 -5.47 -35.75
C ILE A 367 17.09 -5.81 -34.29
N ASP A 368 16.10 -6.32 -33.55
CA ASP A 368 16.33 -6.85 -32.21
C ASP A 368 16.97 -8.24 -32.27
N ASP A 369 18.27 -8.30 -32.03
CA ASP A 369 19.07 -9.52 -31.93
C ASP A 369 19.28 -10.00 -30.48
N THR A 370 18.60 -9.38 -29.51
CA THR A 370 18.63 -9.80 -28.10
C THR A 370 17.61 -10.89 -27.77
N ILE A 371 16.57 -11.04 -28.61
CA ILE A 371 15.51 -12.04 -28.47
C ILE A 371 15.91 -13.36 -29.17
N THR A 372 16.38 -14.33 -28.39
CA THR A 372 16.68 -15.69 -28.87
C THR A 372 15.43 -16.60 -28.88
N THR A 373 14.51 -16.34 -29.81
CA THR A 373 13.37 -17.25 -30.07
C THR A 373 13.78 -18.48 -30.88
N ASN A 374 13.83 -19.64 -30.22
CA ASN A 374 13.98 -20.95 -30.88
C ASN A 374 12.69 -21.38 -31.59
N VAL A 375 12.47 -20.96 -32.84
CA VAL A 375 11.41 -21.50 -33.73
C VAL A 375 11.98 -21.68 -35.16
N PRO A 376 11.71 -22.80 -35.86
CA PRO A 376 12.29 -23.05 -37.20
C PRO A 376 11.71 -22.15 -38.28
N THR A 377 12.56 -21.73 -39.23
CA THR A 377 12.14 -21.02 -40.44
C THR A 377 11.40 -21.94 -41.41
N SER A 378 10.16 -21.58 -41.74
CA SER A 378 9.51 -22.04 -42.98
C SER A 378 9.74 -21.00 -44.08
N THR A 379 10.01 -21.47 -45.30
CA THR A 379 10.34 -20.60 -46.43
C THR A 379 9.11 -20.27 -47.28
N THR A 380 8.85 -18.97 -47.47
CA THR A 380 7.99 -18.46 -48.54
C THR A 380 8.77 -17.42 -49.34
N THR A 381 8.78 -17.59 -50.66
CA THR A 381 9.57 -16.82 -51.62
C THR A 381 8.70 -15.91 -52.48
N SER A 382 9.39 -15.02 -53.23
CA SER A 382 8.95 -14.34 -54.46
C SER A 382 8.50 -12.87 -54.31
N PRO A 383 8.69 -12.00 -55.33
CA PRO A 383 9.52 -12.12 -56.54
C PRO A 383 10.70 -11.12 -56.59
N GLN A 384 11.69 -11.43 -57.42
CA GLN A 384 12.79 -10.52 -57.76
C GLN A 384 12.45 -9.69 -59.01
N SER A 385 12.87 -8.42 -59.07
CA SER A 385 12.95 -7.61 -60.29
C SER A 385 14.41 -7.26 -60.62
N THR A 386 14.71 -6.97 -61.89
CA THR A 386 16.05 -7.22 -62.46
C THR A 386 16.67 -6.03 -63.18
N SER A 387 17.99 -5.81 -62.98
CA SER A 387 18.86 -5.18 -64.00
C SER A 387 20.37 -5.47 -63.80
N THR A 388 20.85 -6.51 -64.49
CA THR A 388 22.11 -6.56 -65.29
C THR A 388 23.46 -6.00 -64.78
N ALA A 389 24.49 -6.82 -65.04
CA ALA A 389 25.90 -6.49 -65.37
C ALA A 389 26.98 -6.60 -64.28
N SER A 390 28.18 -6.98 -64.74
CA SER A 390 29.36 -7.51 -64.03
C SER A 390 30.48 -7.70 -65.09
N PRO A 391 31.75 -8.06 -64.80
CA PRO A 391 32.51 -8.03 -63.53
C PRO A 391 33.80 -7.18 -63.62
N GLN A 392 34.54 -7.07 -62.51
CA GLN A 392 35.99 -7.24 -62.60
C GLN A 392 36.58 -7.82 -61.29
N SER A 393 37.75 -8.46 -61.39
CA SER A 393 38.37 -9.26 -60.34
C SER A 393 39.86 -8.96 -60.21
N THR A 394 40.42 -9.12 -59.01
CA THR A 394 41.82 -9.55 -58.82
C THR A 394 41.99 -10.33 -57.51
N ASN A 395 42.74 -11.44 -57.57
CA ASN A 395 43.22 -12.16 -56.39
C ASN A 395 44.56 -11.57 -55.93
N THR A 396 44.90 -11.67 -54.64
CA THR A 396 46.29 -11.97 -54.20
C THR A 396 46.37 -12.55 -52.78
N THR A 397 46.63 -13.86 -52.71
CA THR A 397 47.57 -14.57 -51.80
C THR A 397 47.75 -14.18 -50.32
N SER A 398 47.52 -15.18 -49.46
CA SER A 398 48.20 -15.40 -48.16
C SER A 398 49.60 -16.02 -48.35
N PRO A 399 50.46 -16.05 -47.31
CA PRO A 399 50.92 -17.36 -46.82
C PRO A 399 50.79 -17.57 -45.29
N GLN A 400 50.95 -18.83 -44.86
CA GLN A 400 50.71 -19.36 -43.50
C GLN A 400 51.95 -19.41 -42.58
N SER A 401 51.69 -19.79 -41.31
CA SER A 401 52.57 -20.44 -40.30
C SER A 401 52.88 -19.54 -39.08
N THR A 402 53.03 -20.04 -37.85
CA THR A 402 53.39 -21.40 -37.39
C THR A 402 52.49 -21.97 -36.26
N ASN A 403 52.57 -23.29 -36.05
CA ASN A 403 51.84 -24.05 -35.01
C ASN A 403 52.48 -23.95 -33.60
N THR A 404 51.65 -24.14 -32.56
CA THR A 404 52.06 -24.90 -31.35
C THR A 404 50.90 -25.67 -30.70
N THR A 405 50.95 -27.00 -30.83
CA THR A 405 50.53 -28.07 -29.90
C THR A 405 49.84 -27.59 -28.59
N SER A 406 48.52 -27.73 -28.44
CA SER A 406 47.76 -28.94 -28.07
C SER A 406 47.90 -29.42 -26.61
N SER A 407 46.76 -29.41 -25.90
CA SER A 407 46.37 -30.45 -24.94
C SER A 407 44.84 -30.63 -25.04
N GLN A 408 44.39 -31.87 -25.25
CA GLN A 408 42.99 -32.30 -25.09
C GLN A 408 42.71 -32.54 -23.57
N SER A 409 41.49 -32.78 -23.06
CA SER A 409 40.43 -33.65 -23.58
C SER A 409 39.04 -33.41 -22.96
N THR A 410 38.00 -33.82 -23.68
CA THR A 410 36.71 -34.44 -23.23
C THR A 410 35.99 -33.87 -21.99
N SER A 411 34.73 -33.39 -22.04
CA SER A 411 33.47 -34.10 -22.45
C SER A 411 33.10 -35.25 -21.48
N THR A 412 31.83 -35.51 -21.09
CA THR A 412 30.51 -35.04 -21.60
C THR A 412 29.38 -35.30 -20.56
N THR A 413 28.35 -34.42 -20.54
CA THR A 413 26.91 -34.64 -20.23
C THR A 413 26.41 -35.36 -18.95
N SER A 414 25.46 -34.71 -18.23
CA SER A 414 24.12 -35.24 -17.80
C SER A 414 23.72 -35.17 -16.30
N SER A 415 22.46 -34.75 -16.09
CA SER A 415 21.49 -35.15 -15.03
C SER A 415 21.75 -34.90 -13.53
N GLN A 416 21.10 -33.85 -13.00
CA GLN A 416 20.17 -33.83 -11.83
C GLN A 416 20.58 -34.31 -10.41
N SER A 417 20.36 -33.40 -9.45
CA SER A 417 19.80 -33.61 -8.08
C SER A 417 20.69 -33.74 -6.84
N THR A 418 20.16 -33.17 -5.74
CA THR A 418 20.52 -33.29 -4.30
C THR A 418 21.72 -32.45 -3.78
N SER A 419 21.79 -32.30 -2.46
CA SER A 419 22.46 -31.21 -1.74
C SER A 419 23.31 -31.69 -0.56
N THR A 420 24.53 -31.18 -0.40
CA THR A 420 25.37 -31.35 0.79
C THR A 420 26.26 -30.11 1.03
N THR A 421 26.66 -29.90 2.29
CA THR A 421 27.44 -28.73 2.73
C THR A 421 28.80 -29.18 3.30
N SER A 422 29.87 -28.39 3.08
CA SER A 422 31.23 -28.72 3.52
C SER A 422 31.85 -27.61 4.40
N PRO A 423 32.73 -27.91 5.39
CA PRO A 423 33.29 -26.90 6.29
C PRO A 423 34.30 -25.94 5.63
N GLN A 424 34.24 -24.66 5.98
CA GLN A 424 35.17 -23.61 5.56
C GLN A 424 36.47 -23.59 6.42
N PRO A 425 37.60 -23.09 5.89
CA PRO A 425 38.88 -23.04 6.61
C PRO A 425 38.90 -21.98 7.72
N ILE A 426 39.83 -22.14 8.66
CA ILE A 426 40.05 -21.23 9.81
C ILE A 426 41.16 -20.23 9.46
N SER A 427 40.93 -18.95 9.73
CA SER A 427 41.88 -17.85 9.55
C SER A 427 42.93 -17.85 10.67
N ASN A 428 44.21 -17.74 10.30
CA ASN A 428 45.34 -17.56 11.22
C ASN A 428 45.60 -16.08 11.57
N SER A 429 44.61 -15.21 11.37
CA SER A 429 44.70 -13.76 11.60
C SER A 429 43.45 -13.24 12.32
N ASP A 430 43.50 -12.00 12.83
CA ASP A 430 42.32 -11.33 13.40
C ASP A 430 41.28 -10.89 12.33
N ARG A 431 41.42 -11.34 11.08
CA ARG A 431 40.48 -11.10 9.97
C ARG A 431 39.67 -12.35 9.64
N CYS A 432 38.44 -12.13 9.17
CA CYS A 432 37.48 -13.17 8.78
C CYS A 432 36.58 -12.68 7.63
N GLY A 433 35.89 -13.61 6.98
CA GLY A 433 34.97 -13.33 5.88
C GLY A 433 35.20 -14.23 4.68
N GLU A 434 34.43 -14.01 3.62
CA GLU A 434 34.59 -14.70 2.34
C GLU A 434 36.03 -14.51 1.79
N GLY A 435 36.63 -15.60 1.30
CA GLY A 435 38.03 -15.63 0.85
C GLY A 435 39.10 -15.55 1.96
N ILE A 436 38.74 -15.23 3.21
CA ILE A 436 39.66 -15.15 4.36
C ILE A 436 39.48 -16.33 5.33
N GLY A 437 38.24 -16.83 5.48
CA GLY A 437 37.88 -17.94 6.36
C GLY A 437 37.33 -17.51 7.71
N SER A 438 37.16 -18.48 8.60
CA SER A 438 36.45 -18.33 9.89
C SER A 438 37.37 -17.96 11.05
N CYS A 439 36.87 -17.21 12.01
CA CYS A 439 37.56 -16.90 13.26
C CYS A 439 37.87 -18.14 14.11
N SER A 440 39.00 -18.10 14.81
CA SER A 440 39.40 -19.12 15.79
C SER A 440 38.31 -19.41 16.84
N LYS A 441 38.21 -20.70 17.21
CA LYS A 441 37.14 -21.30 18.04
C LYS A 441 36.75 -20.44 19.25
N GLY A 442 35.55 -19.83 19.18
CA GLY A 442 34.97 -19.02 20.25
C GLY A 442 34.95 -17.51 19.99
N ARG A 443 35.57 -17.04 18.89
CA ARG A 443 35.47 -15.65 18.44
C ARG A 443 34.35 -15.46 17.40
N CYS A 444 33.87 -14.23 17.34
CA CYS A 444 32.78 -13.73 16.51
C CYS A 444 33.35 -12.92 15.34
N CYS A 445 32.71 -12.94 14.17
CA CYS A 445 33.16 -12.17 13.01
C CYS A 445 32.25 -10.95 12.80
N SER A 446 32.76 -9.73 12.92
CA SER A 446 31.96 -8.50 12.71
C SER A 446 31.60 -8.27 11.24
N LYS A 447 30.63 -7.39 10.95
CA LYS A 447 30.29 -6.95 9.57
C LYS A 447 31.49 -6.39 8.78
N TYR A 448 32.53 -5.94 9.47
CA TYR A 448 33.76 -5.40 8.88
C TYR A 448 34.86 -6.46 8.66
N GLY A 449 34.57 -7.74 8.90
CA GLY A 449 35.49 -8.86 8.69
C GLY A 449 36.63 -8.93 9.71
N TRP A 450 36.34 -8.63 10.98
CA TRP A 450 37.29 -8.73 12.10
C TRP A 450 36.82 -9.70 13.17
N CYS A 451 37.75 -10.44 13.77
CA CYS A 451 37.49 -11.39 14.83
C CYS A 451 37.50 -10.72 16.22
N GLY A 452 36.46 -10.92 17.03
CA GLY A 452 36.39 -10.38 18.39
C GLY A 452 35.48 -11.18 19.33
N THR A 453 35.30 -10.71 20.55
CA THR A 453 34.45 -11.33 21.59
C THR A 453 33.50 -10.35 22.28
N SER A 454 33.51 -9.07 21.88
CA SER A 454 32.57 -8.04 22.35
C SER A 454 31.35 -7.97 21.44
N ASP A 455 30.25 -7.36 21.92
CA ASP A 455 28.97 -7.35 21.19
C ASP A 455 29.04 -6.66 19.83
N LYS A 456 29.96 -5.72 19.62
CA LYS A 456 30.26 -5.13 18.29
C LYS A 456 30.83 -6.13 17.26
N HIS A 457 31.23 -7.31 17.70
CA HIS A 457 31.66 -8.45 16.88
C HIS A 457 30.67 -9.61 16.93
N CYS A 458 29.94 -9.78 18.05
CA CYS A 458 29.10 -10.95 18.31
C CYS A 458 27.61 -10.72 18.10
N SER A 459 27.09 -9.50 18.21
CA SER A 459 25.67 -9.22 18.04
C SER A 459 25.25 -9.36 16.57
N ILE A 460 24.19 -10.13 16.32
CA ILE A 460 23.57 -10.22 14.99
C ILE A 460 23.07 -8.83 14.54
N ASN A 461 22.56 -8.01 15.47
CA ASN A 461 22.07 -6.66 15.18
C ASN A 461 23.20 -5.69 14.77
N GLU A 462 24.45 -5.98 15.17
CA GLU A 462 25.64 -5.29 14.67
C GLU A 462 26.20 -5.88 13.37
N GLY A 463 25.53 -6.88 12.79
CA GLY A 463 25.91 -7.54 11.54
C GLY A 463 26.98 -8.62 11.71
N CYS A 464 26.97 -9.36 12.83
CA CYS A 464 27.86 -10.51 13.01
C CYS A 464 27.66 -11.56 11.90
N GLN A 465 28.75 -11.94 11.23
CA GLN A 465 28.77 -12.88 10.11
C GLN A 465 28.83 -14.32 10.64
N SER A 466 27.65 -14.95 10.83
CA SER A 466 27.51 -16.29 11.43
C SER A 466 28.18 -17.43 10.64
N GLN A 467 28.47 -17.23 9.36
CA GLN A 467 29.22 -18.18 8.53
C GLN A 467 30.73 -18.20 8.84
N PHE A 468 31.26 -17.12 9.43
CA PHE A 468 32.69 -16.92 9.67
C PHE A 468 33.05 -16.69 11.15
N GLY A 469 32.09 -16.74 12.07
CA GLY A 469 32.30 -16.64 13.51
C GLY A 469 31.03 -16.92 14.30
N LYS A 470 31.15 -17.14 15.62
CA LYS A 470 29.98 -17.38 16.47
C LYS A 470 29.26 -16.06 16.77
N CYS A 471 27.94 -16.01 16.56
CA CYS A 471 27.13 -14.82 16.87
C CYS A 471 26.21 -15.06 18.07
N ASN A 472 26.12 -14.08 18.96
CA ASN A 472 25.14 -14.06 20.04
C ASN A 472 23.75 -13.77 19.44
N GLY A 473 22.81 -14.68 19.68
CA GLY A 473 21.48 -14.70 19.06
C GLY A 473 21.22 -15.97 18.21
N THR A 474 22.25 -16.72 17.80
CA THR A 474 22.04 -18.07 17.23
C THR A 474 22.06 -19.13 18.33
N LEU A 475 20.90 -19.70 18.66
CA LEU A 475 20.86 -21.08 19.17
C LEU A 475 21.16 -22.03 18.00
N PRO A 476 22.04 -23.04 18.17
CA PRO A 476 22.54 -23.84 17.05
C PRO A 476 21.58 -24.97 16.66
N PRO A 477 21.63 -25.45 15.40
CA PRO A 477 20.86 -26.61 14.97
C PRO A 477 21.49 -27.92 15.47
N SER A 478 20.68 -28.78 16.10
CA SER A 478 20.70 -30.24 15.92
C SER A 478 19.62 -30.91 16.74
N GLY A 479 18.76 -31.69 16.08
CA GLY A 479 17.97 -32.70 16.75
C GLY A 479 18.81 -33.96 16.97
N SER A 480 19.01 -34.34 18.24
CA SER A 480 19.03 -35.75 18.63
C SER A 480 18.08 -35.88 19.81
N GLY A 481 17.06 -36.71 19.67
CA GLY A 481 15.86 -36.63 20.52
C GLY A 481 16.06 -37.22 21.90
N SER A 482 15.69 -36.45 22.93
CA SER A 482 15.21 -36.99 24.20
C SER A 482 13.77 -36.55 24.40
N SER A 483 12.83 -37.32 23.85
CA SER A 483 11.42 -37.17 24.21
C SER A 483 11.26 -37.57 25.68
N ILE A 484 10.77 -36.64 26.50
CA ILE A 484 10.41 -36.94 27.90
C ILE A 484 9.42 -38.13 27.87
N PRO A 485 9.73 -39.25 28.55
CA PRO A 485 8.93 -40.47 28.44
C PRO A 485 7.53 -40.23 28.99
N VAL A 486 6.53 -40.93 28.44
CA VAL A 486 5.18 -40.90 28.98
C VAL A 486 5.12 -41.81 30.21
N THR A 487 4.64 -41.27 31.32
CA THR A 487 4.44 -42.01 32.56
C THR A 487 3.42 -43.13 32.40
N THR A 488 3.66 -44.27 33.08
CA THR A 488 2.72 -45.38 33.21
C THR A 488 1.99 -45.39 34.56
N SER A 489 2.11 -44.29 35.32
CA SER A 489 1.44 -44.05 36.59
C SER A 489 0.79 -42.67 36.58
N ASP A 490 -0.11 -42.36 37.51
CA ASP A 490 -0.73 -41.03 37.57
C ASP A 490 0.23 -39.88 37.98
N LYS A 491 1.54 -40.16 38.11
CA LYS A 491 2.58 -39.20 38.47
C LYS A 491 3.38 -38.68 37.28
N CYS A 492 3.77 -37.42 37.35
CA CYS A 492 4.53 -36.70 36.32
C CYS A 492 5.57 -35.75 36.93
N GLY A 493 6.43 -35.19 36.08
CA GLY A 493 7.54 -34.32 36.48
C GLY A 493 8.90 -34.93 36.12
N LYS A 494 9.97 -34.23 36.48
CA LYS A 494 11.35 -34.54 36.06
C LYS A 494 11.83 -35.98 36.34
N GLU A 495 11.28 -36.65 37.35
CA GLU A 495 11.62 -38.04 37.71
C GLU A 495 10.67 -39.10 37.13
N TYR A 496 9.44 -38.72 36.75
CA TYR A 496 8.38 -39.64 36.32
C TYR A 496 8.03 -39.51 34.82
N GLY A 497 8.47 -38.44 34.16
CA GLY A 497 8.15 -38.14 32.77
C GLY A 497 6.90 -37.27 32.63
N ARG A 498 6.37 -37.22 31.40
CA ARG A 498 5.19 -36.42 31.04
C ARG A 498 3.92 -37.26 31.13
N CYS A 499 2.79 -36.61 31.33
CA CYS A 499 1.48 -37.24 31.31
C CYS A 499 1.11 -37.81 29.92
N PRO A 500 0.13 -38.74 29.84
CA PRO A 500 -0.51 -39.11 28.59
C PRO A 500 -1.12 -37.89 27.87
N ALA A 501 -1.27 -37.95 26.54
CA ALA A 501 -1.80 -36.84 25.76
C ALA A 501 -3.21 -36.41 26.22
N GLY A 502 -3.48 -35.11 26.31
CA GLY A 502 -4.72 -34.55 26.87
C GLY A 502 -4.77 -34.58 28.40
N LYS A 503 -3.62 -34.72 29.07
CA LYS A 503 -3.47 -34.66 30.53
C LYS A 503 -2.38 -33.65 30.91
N CYS A 504 -2.71 -32.89 31.93
CA CYS A 504 -1.93 -31.79 32.46
C CYS A 504 -1.16 -32.24 33.71
N CYS A 505 0.08 -31.77 33.89
CA CYS A 505 0.87 -32.10 35.07
C CYS A 505 0.74 -31.00 36.13
N SER A 506 0.05 -31.29 37.23
CA SER A 506 -0.11 -30.35 38.36
C SER A 506 1.22 -30.00 39.04
N LYS A 507 1.25 -28.88 39.79
CA LYS A 507 2.40 -28.49 40.66
C LYS A 507 2.85 -29.56 41.67
N TYR A 508 1.99 -30.54 41.96
CA TYR A 508 2.25 -31.64 42.88
C TYR A 508 2.73 -32.93 42.20
N GLY A 509 3.00 -32.89 40.88
CA GLY A 509 3.51 -34.03 40.12
C GLY A 509 2.47 -35.11 39.85
N TRP A 510 1.20 -34.74 39.67
CA TRP A 510 0.09 -35.65 39.30
C TRP A 510 -0.59 -35.23 38.00
N CYS A 511 -1.02 -36.22 37.21
CA CYS A 511 -1.71 -36.06 35.93
C CYS A 511 -3.22 -35.91 36.09
N GLY A 512 -3.83 -34.93 35.41
CA GLY A 512 -5.29 -34.76 35.40
C GLY A 512 -5.78 -33.86 34.26
N SER A 513 -7.11 -33.69 34.13
CA SER A 513 -7.73 -32.80 33.13
C SER A 513 -8.61 -31.70 33.76
N SER A 514 -8.53 -31.49 35.07
CA SER A 514 -9.27 -30.39 35.74
C SER A 514 -8.38 -29.16 35.91
N ASP A 515 -9.00 -27.99 36.10
CA ASP A 515 -8.35 -26.69 36.32
C ASP A 515 -7.14 -26.73 37.26
N LYS A 516 -7.23 -27.45 38.38
CA LYS A 516 -6.15 -27.61 39.38
C LYS A 516 -4.93 -28.38 38.88
N HIS A 517 -5.05 -29.06 37.75
CA HIS A 517 -3.96 -29.73 37.03
C HIS A 517 -3.52 -28.95 35.80
N CYS A 518 -4.43 -28.20 35.15
CA CYS A 518 -4.21 -27.62 33.83
C CYS A 518 -3.90 -26.11 33.81
N LYS A 519 -4.47 -25.32 34.74
CA LYS A 519 -4.24 -23.87 34.77
C LYS A 519 -2.80 -23.57 35.18
N VAL A 520 -2.14 -22.71 34.41
CA VAL A 520 -0.78 -22.22 34.71
C VAL A 520 -0.77 -21.43 36.04
N SER A 521 -1.85 -20.71 36.37
CA SER A 521 -2.04 -20.04 37.67
C SER A 521 -2.09 -21.01 38.86
N GLU A 522 -2.47 -22.27 38.63
CA GLU A 522 -2.41 -23.34 39.63
C GLU A 522 -1.05 -24.07 39.62
N GLY A 523 -0.08 -23.62 38.83
CA GLY A 523 1.27 -24.18 38.75
C GLY A 523 1.37 -25.44 37.88
N CYS A 524 0.57 -25.55 36.83
CA CYS A 524 0.74 -26.61 35.84
C CYS A 524 2.15 -26.58 35.22
N GLN A 525 2.81 -27.74 35.15
CA GLN A 525 4.17 -27.93 34.65
C GLN A 525 4.16 -28.27 33.16
N SER A 526 4.33 -27.26 32.30
CA SER A 526 4.20 -27.38 30.84
C SER A 526 5.23 -28.28 30.15
N GLU A 527 6.38 -28.52 30.78
CA GLU A 527 7.36 -29.54 30.31
C GLU A 527 6.84 -30.98 30.45
N PHE A 528 5.81 -31.20 31.28
CA PHE A 528 5.33 -32.52 31.69
C PHE A 528 3.83 -32.77 31.45
N GLY A 529 3.08 -31.81 30.90
CA GLY A 529 1.67 -32.02 30.51
C GLY A 529 1.02 -30.78 29.87
N ASP A 530 -0.14 -30.99 29.27
CA ASP A 530 -0.80 -30.04 28.36
C ASP A 530 -1.51 -28.87 29.11
N CYS A 531 -0.74 -27.90 29.61
CA CYS A 531 -1.26 -26.82 30.46
C CYS A 531 -2.16 -25.81 29.73
N THR A 532 -3.45 -25.79 30.08
CA THR A 532 -4.44 -24.81 29.62
C THR A 532 -4.25 -23.44 30.28
N GLY A 533 -3.21 -22.74 29.85
CA GLY A 533 -3.03 -21.29 29.98
C GLY A 533 -2.26 -20.70 28.79
N ASN A 534 -2.05 -21.49 27.73
CA ASN A 534 -1.36 -21.11 26.50
C ASN A 534 -1.81 -22.09 25.38
N ALA A 535 -2.83 -21.72 24.60
CA ALA A 535 -3.52 -22.56 23.61
C ALA A 535 -4.17 -21.64 22.54
N ASN A 536 -4.02 -21.79 21.21
CA ASN A 536 -3.40 -22.82 20.36
C ASN A 536 -4.14 -24.19 20.34
N VAL A 537 -4.59 -24.70 19.16
CA VAL A 537 -4.67 -26.15 18.80
C VAL A 537 -5.30 -26.45 17.41
N THR A 538 -4.48 -27.04 16.54
CA THR A 538 -4.66 -28.25 15.69
C THR A 538 -6.05 -28.67 15.11
N THR A 539 -6.15 -28.56 13.79
CA THR A 539 -6.57 -29.56 12.76
C THR A 539 -7.68 -30.59 13.02
N ILE A 540 -8.67 -30.66 12.11
CA ILE A 540 -9.48 -31.86 11.81
C ILE A 540 -9.49 -32.10 10.28
N ASN A 541 -9.42 -33.37 9.85
CA ASN A 541 -9.50 -33.78 8.43
C ASN A 541 -10.89 -34.34 8.08
N THR A 542 -11.48 -33.88 6.98
CA THR A 542 -12.60 -34.57 6.31
C THR A 542 -12.50 -34.38 4.79
N ILE A 543 -12.74 -35.45 4.02
CA ILE A 543 -12.74 -35.42 2.54
C ILE A 543 -14.17 -35.53 2.03
N THR A 544 -14.58 -34.64 1.13
CA THR A 544 -15.77 -34.87 0.29
C THR A 544 -15.58 -34.23 -1.09
N VAL A 545 -16.06 -34.92 -2.12
CA VAL A 545 -16.08 -34.50 -3.53
C VAL A 545 -17.53 -34.25 -3.92
N THR A 546 -17.83 -33.33 -4.85
CA THR A 546 -18.47 -33.57 -6.19
C THR A 546 -18.90 -32.26 -6.89
N THR A 547 -18.65 -32.18 -8.20
CA THR A 547 -19.31 -31.36 -9.26
C THR A 547 -19.50 -29.84 -9.15
N THR A 548 -19.08 -29.16 -10.21
CA THR A 548 -19.49 -27.81 -10.63
C THR A 548 -20.69 -27.84 -11.58
N ILE A 549 -21.50 -26.77 -11.57
CA ILE A 549 -22.34 -26.34 -12.71
C ILE A 549 -22.20 -24.81 -12.80
N SER A 550 -21.99 -24.28 -14.02
CA SER A 550 -21.94 -22.84 -14.30
C SER A 550 -23.20 -22.37 -15.03
N SER A 551 -23.59 -21.11 -14.80
CA SER A 551 -24.53 -20.38 -15.65
C SER A 551 -24.20 -18.88 -15.59
N THR A 552 -24.17 -18.22 -16.75
CA THR A 552 -23.77 -16.81 -16.91
C THR A 552 -24.90 -16.00 -17.51
N VAL A 553 -25.12 -14.78 -17.01
CA VAL A 553 -26.03 -13.78 -17.61
C VAL A 553 -25.35 -12.40 -17.52
N THR A 554 -25.49 -11.59 -18.56
CA THR A 554 -24.84 -10.28 -18.73
C THR A 554 -25.84 -9.16 -19.02
N THR A 555 -25.67 -8.01 -18.37
CA THR A 555 -26.35 -6.74 -18.73
C THR A 555 -25.44 -5.52 -18.47
N LYS A 556 -25.78 -4.35 -19.04
CA LYS A 556 -24.93 -3.14 -19.09
C LYS A 556 -25.25 -2.11 -17.99
N ALA A 557 -24.32 -1.16 -17.80
CA ALA A 557 -24.31 -0.17 -16.72
C ALA A 557 -24.96 1.21 -17.05
N TYR A 558 -25.13 2.03 -16.02
CA TYR A 558 -25.49 3.46 -16.06
C TYR A 558 -24.66 4.23 -14.98
N SER A 559 -24.68 5.56 -14.95
CA SER A 559 -23.71 6.40 -14.20
C SER A 559 -24.34 7.59 -13.45
N PRO A 560 -23.82 7.98 -12.24
CA PRO A 560 -24.24 9.20 -11.53
C PRO A 560 -23.10 10.18 -11.13
N HIS A 561 -23.39 11.48 -11.14
CA HIS A 561 -22.67 12.53 -10.38
C HIS A 561 -23.61 13.76 -10.23
N PRO A 562 -23.77 14.38 -9.05
CA PRO A 562 -24.71 15.50 -8.87
C PRO A 562 -24.11 16.88 -9.23
N THR A 563 -24.98 17.83 -9.61
CA THR A 563 -24.65 19.20 -10.01
C THR A 563 -24.78 20.23 -8.88
N ILE A 564 -24.26 21.44 -9.10
CA ILE A 564 -24.41 22.61 -8.20
C ILE A 564 -25.62 23.45 -8.65
N SER A 565 -26.39 23.95 -7.69
CA SER A 565 -27.58 24.78 -7.91
C SER A 565 -27.25 26.25 -8.22
N VAL A 566 -28.08 26.88 -9.04
CA VAL A 566 -27.94 28.27 -9.51
C VAL A 566 -29.17 29.16 -9.26
N ASP A 567 -30.29 28.62 -8.78
CA ASP A 567 -31.53 29.39 -8.53
C ASP A 567 -31.85 29.58 -7.03
N GLY A 568 -30.99 29.07 -6.15
CA GLY A 568 -31.15 29.15 -4.69
C GLY A 568 -31.94 27.99 -4.07
N ARG A 569 -32.46 27.05 -4.87
CA ARG A 569 -32.97 25.76 -4.37
C ARG A 569 -31.83 24.77 -4.13
N CYS A 570 -32.12 23.69 -3.43
CA CYS A 570 -31.17 22.60 -3.20
C CYS A 570 -31.88 21.30 -2.80
N GLY A 571 -31.13 20.19 -2.82
CA GLY A 571 -31.65 18.86 -2.56
C GLY A 571 -31.72 18.01 -3.83
N GLU A 572 -32.36 16.85 -3.71
CA GLU A 572 -32.52 15.91 -4.82
C GLU A 572 -33.21 16.56 -6.03
N GLY A 573 -32.61 16.40 -7.22
CA GLY A 573 -33.07 17.02 -8.46
C GLY A 573 -32.69 18.50 -8.67
N TYR A 574 -32.26 19.23 -7.63
CA TYR A 574 -31.85 20.64 -7.71
C TYR A 574 -30.35 20.87 -7.51
N GLY A 575 -29.66 19.94 -6.84
CA GLY A 575 -28.22 20.00 -6.64
C GLY A 575 -27.79 20.66 -5.32
N ALA A 576 -26.48 20.80 -5.14
CA ALA A 576 -25.89 21.36 -3.93
C ALA A 576 -25.83 22.90 -3.94
N CYS A 577 -25.92 23.52 -2.78
CA CYS A 577 -25.79 24.96 -2.62
C CYS A 577 -24.36 25.45 -2.94
N PRO A 578 -24.21 26.61 -3.60
CA PRO A 578 -22.91 27.23 -3.83
C PRO A 578 -22.33 27.86 -2.55
N ASN A 579 -21.03 28.19 -2.56
CA ASN A 579 -20.33 29.05 -1.58
C ASN A 579 -20.48 28.64 -0.10
N ASP A 580 -20.45 27.34 0.19
CA ASP A 580 -20.59 26.77 1.54
C ASP A 580 -21.93 27.13 2.24
N ASN A 581 -22.95 27.53 1.46
CA ASN A 581 -24.30 27.74 1.97
C ASN A 581 -24.93 26.42 2.45
N CYS A 582 -25.81 26.54 3.44
CA CYS A 582 -26.52 25.43 4.05
C CYS A 582 -27.83 25.15 3.30
N CYS A 583 -28.17 23.87 3.09
CA CYS A 583 -29.43 23.50 2.45
C CYS A 583 -30.50 23.18 3.51
N SER A 584 -31.51 24.03 3.64
CA SER A 584 -32.63 23.79 4.57
C SER A 584 -33.46 22.55 4.18
N LYS A 585 -34.20 21.97 5.15
CA LYS A 585 -35.14 20.85 4.89
C LYS A 585 -36.27 21.15 3.89
N TYR A 586 -36.43 22.41 3.50
CA TYR A 586 -37.42 22.86 2.53
C TYR A 586 -36.83 23.02 1.11
N GLY A 587 -35.56 22.67 0.91
CA GLY A 587 -34.88 22.72 -0.38
C GLY A 587 -34.47 24.12 -0.82
N TYR A 588 -34.04 24.96 0.12
CA TYR A 588 -33.50 26.31 -0.15
C TYR A 588 -32.17 26.56 0.55
N CYS A 589 -31.27 27.30 -0.12
CA CYS A 589 -29.94 27.66 0.35
C CYS A 589 -29.94 28.90 1.24
N GLY A 590 -29.19 28.86 2.35
CA GLY A 590 -29.03 30.01 3.25
C GLY A 590 -27.95 29.80 4.31
N HIS A 591 -27.74 30.79 5.19
CA HIS A 591 -26.74 30.73 6.28
C HIS A 591 -27.36 30.88 7.68
N SER A 592 -28.69 30.90 7.83
CA SER A 592 -29.32 30.99 9.16
C SER A 592 -29.36 29.62 9.85
N ASN A 593 -29.50 29.60 11.17
CA ASN A 593 -29.60 28.36 11.94
C ASN A 593 -30.73 27.44 11.47
N ASP A 594 -31.84 27.97 10.93
CA ASP A 594 -32.93 27.17 10.35
C ASP A 594 -32.58 26.52 9.00
N HIS A 595 -31.48 26.96 8.36
CA HIS A 595 -30.90 26.33 7.16
C HIS A 595 -29.74 25.40 7.51
N CYS A 596 -28.94 25.74 8.54
CA CYS A 596 -27.66 25.10 8.83
C CYS A 596 -27.70 24.04 9.95
N LEU A 597 -28.57 24.18 10.96
CA LEU A 597 -28.60 23.23 12.06
C LEU A 597 -29.14 21.87 11.59
N ILE A 598 -28.42 20.81 11.95
CA ILE A 598 -28.85 19.42 11.70
C ILE A 598 -30.19 19.15 12.41
N SER A 599 -30.43 19.70 13.61
CA SER A 599 -31.73 19.59 14.30
C SER A 599 -32.91 20.25 13.58
N LYS A 600 -32.64 21.18 12.66
CA LYS A 600 -33.64 21.84 11.80
C LYS A 600 -33.84 21.11 10.47
N GLY A 601 -33.06 20.06 10.22
CA GLY A 601 -33.12 19.20 9.04
C GLY A 601 -32.27 19.70 7.87
N CYS A 602 -31.12 20.33 8.14
CA CYS A 602 -30.17 20.66 7.07
C CYS A 602 -29.81 19.41 6.24
N GLN A 603 -29.94 19.52 4.91
CA GLN A 603 -29.76 18.41 3.97
C GLN A 603 -28.27 18.17 3.68
N LEU A 604 -27.70 17.21 4.40
CA LEU A 604 -26.33 16.72 4.18
C LEU A 604 -26.14 16.29 2.72
N GLY A 605 -24.97 16.62 2.15
CA GLY A 605 -24.66 16.40 0.74
C GLY A 605 -25.18 17.49 -0.22
N PHE A 606 -26.13 18.33 0.22
CA PHE A 606 -26.66 19.44 -0.58
C PHE A 606 -26.35 20.83 -0.01
N GLY A 607 -25.73 20.92 1.17
CA GLY A 607 -25.15 22.14 1.73
C GLY A 607 -24.36 21.85 2.99
N VAL A 608 -23.69 22.86 3.55
CA VAL A 608 -22.87 22.72 4.75
C VAL A 608 -23.75 22.76 6.00
N CYS A 609 -23.80 21.66 6.76
CA CYS A 609 -24.63 21.52 7.95
C CYS A 609 -23.78 21.50 9.23
N VAL A 610 -24.31 22.05 10.33
CA VAL A 610 -23.61 22.19 11.62
C VAL A 610 -24.44 21.62 12.77
N SER A 611 -23.77 21.17 13.83
CA SER A 611 -24.39 20.60 15.03
C SER A 611 -24.77 21.67 16.06
N ASP A 612 -25.79 21.38 16.86
CA ASP A 612 -26.42 22.33 17.80
C ASP A 612 -25.54 22.75 19.01
N THR A 613 -24.36 22.16 19.19
CA THR A 613 -23.50 22.34 20.37
C THR A 613 -22.57 23.56 20.30
N THR A 614 -23.13 24.74 19.98
CA THR A 614 -22.40 26.03 20.05
C THR A 614 -23.20 27.14 20.76
N SER A 615 -23.29 27.05 22.09
CA SER A 615 -23.82 28.15 22.92
C SER A 615 -22.83 29.32 22.98
N SER A 616 -23.15 30.40 22.24
CA SER A 616 -22.46 31.69 22.37
C SER A 616 -22.82 32.39 23.69
N PRO A 617 -21.97 33.30 24.18
CA PRO A 617 -22.46 34.45 24.95
C PRO A 617 -21.99 35.81 24.38
N THR A 618 -22.93 36.75 24.33
CA THR A 618 -22.72 38.15 23.94
C THR A 618 -22.25 39.02 25.11
N SER A 619 -21.28 39.90 24.84
CA SER A 619 -21.09 41.24 25.43
C SER A 619 -21.45 41.54 26.91
N SER A 620 -20.41 41.95 27.65
CA SER A 620 -20.36 43.11 28.58
C SER A 620 -20.58 42.94 30.10
N SER A 621 -19.89 43.83 30.84
CA SER A 621 -20.30 44.45 32.12
C SER A 621 -19.99 43.77 33.49
N ALA A 622 -18.81 44.12 34.01
CA ALA A 622 -18.57 44.70 35.36
C ALA A 622 -18.62 43.88 36.69
N THR A 623 -17.56 44.11 37.49
CA THR A 623 -17.48 44.22 38.97
C THR A 623 -17.67 43.02 39.94
N SER A 624 -16.53 42.59 40.50
CA SER A 624 -16.19 42.63 41.94
C SER A 624 -16.73 41.59 42.97
N ALA A 625 -15.80 40.72 43.40
CA ALA A 625 -15.55 40.25 44.79
C ALA A 625 -16.62 39.36 45.49
N THR A 626 -16.34 38.55 46.53
CA THR A 626 -15.12 38.33 47.36
C THR A 626 -15.14 36.92 47.99
N SER A 627 -13.97 36.25 48.17
CA SER A 627 -13.61 35.27 49.25
C SER A 627 -14.56 34.10 49.63
N ALA A 628 -14.13 32.93 50.12
CA ALA A 628 -12.86 32.17 50.19
C ALA A 628 -13.22 30.80 50.83
N ALA A 629 -12.40 29.75 50.87
CA ALA A 629 -11.00 29.58 50.45
C ALA A 629 -10.89 28.35 49.51
N SER A 630 -9.99 27.36 49.56
CA SER A 630 -8.93 26.94 50.52
C SER A 630 -7.63 26.54 49.79
N ASN A 631 -6.83 25.64 50.37
CA ASN A 631 -5.52 25.17 49.87
C ASN A 631 -5.23 23.76 50.47
N PRO A 632 -4.26 22.94 50.00
CA PRO A 632 -2.88 23.33 49.67
C PRO A 632 -2.30 22.84 48.33
N GLN A 633 -1.67 23.78 47.61
CA GLN A 633 -0.70 23.60 46.53
C GLN A 633 0.65 23.04 47.03
N PRO A 634 1.38 22.22 46.23
CA PRO A 634 2.85 22.10 46.29
C PRO A 634 3.52 23.12 45.35
N THR A 635 4.37 24.00 45.90
CA THR A 635 5.00 25.09 45.14
C THR A 635 6.30 24.69 44.45
N THR A 636 6.46 25.02 43.17
CA THR A 636 7.78 25.27 42.54
C THR A 636 7.81 26.69 41.97
N SER A 637 8.64 27.55 42.56
CA SER A 637 8.82 28.93 42.12
C SER A 637 9.96 29.01 41.11
N THR A 638 9.66 29.46 39.88
CA THR A 638 10.63 30.25 39.11
C THR A 638 10.04 31.64 38.88
N ASN A 639 10.71 32.66 39.40
CA ASN A 639 10.25 34.06 39.33
C ASN A 639 10.61 34.64 37.96
N GLN A 640 9.98 34.11 36.90
CA GLN A 640 10.26 34.50 35.52
C GLN A 640 9.65 35.87 35.21
N LYS A 641 10.45 36.74 34.59
CA LYS A 641 10.01 38.01 34.02
C LYS A 641 8.86 37.77 33.05
N ILE A 642 7.82 38.61 33.11
CA ILE A 642 6.76 38.62 32.09
C ILE A 642 7.22 39.46 30.89
N SER A 643 7.02 38.92 29.69
CA SER A 643 7.33 39.58 28.43
C SER A 643 6.47 40.81 28.18
N THR A 644 7.13 41.90 27.81
CA THR A 644 6.51 43.19 27.42
C THR A 644 6.82 43.57 25.97
N ASN A 645 7.60 42.76 25.24
CA ASN A 645 8.01 42.99 23.86
C ASN A 645 7.43 41.96 22.86
N GLY A 646 6.62 41.02 23.33
CA GLY A 646 5.98 39.97 22.51
C GLY A 646 6.86 38.74 22.24
N LYS A 647 8.10 38.71 22.74
CA LYS A 647 9.00 37.54 22.68
C LYS A 647 8.96 36.71 23.96
N CYS A 648 9.42 35.48 23.91
CA CYS A 648 9.45 34.58 25.07
C CYS A 648 10.55 33.53 24.96
N GLY A 649 10.95 32.97 26.12
CA GLY A 649 12.07 32.06 26.25
C GLY A 649 12.99 32.44 27.41
N LYS A 650 14.16 31.80 27.48
CA LYS A 650 15.11 31.94 28.59
C LYS A 650 15.66 33.36 28.82
N GLU A 651 15.63 34.22 27.80
CA GLU A 651 16.12 35.61 27.86
C GLU A 651 14.98 36.65 28.02
N ASP A 652 13.91 36.52 27.24
CA ASP A 652 12.79 37.47 27.25
C ASP A 652 11.77 37.20 28.38
N GLY A 653 11.63 35.95 28.81
CA GLY A 653 10.76 35.50 29.89
C GLY A 653 9.47 34.79 29.43
N ARG A 654 8.47 34.75 30.32
CA ARG A 654 7.16 34.12 30.10
C ARG A 654 6.19 35.07 29.40
N CYS A 655 5.35 34.57 28.50
CA CYS A 655 4.26 35.34 27.91
C CYS A 655 3.24 35.82 28.97
N PRO A 656 2.52 36.93 28.71
CA PRO A 656 1.38 37.35 29.51
C PRO A 656 0.31 36.25 29.65
N ASP A 657 -0.46 36.25 30.74
CA ASP A 657 -1.37 35.14 31.04
C ASP A 657 -2.44 34.91 29.97
N GLY A 658 -2.65 33.63 29.66
CA GLY A 658 -3.52 33.20 28.55
C GLY A 658 -2.91 33.39 27.16
N ASN A 659 -1.63 33.75 27.03
CA ASN A 659 -0.85 33.62 25.80
C ASN A 659 0.10 32.41 25.86
N CYS A 660 0.43 31.91 24.68
CA CYS A 660 1.29 30.76 24.41
C CYS A 660 2.64 31.21 23.87
N CYS A 661 3.71 30.46 24.14
CA CYS A 661 5.05 30.74 23.64
C CYS A 661 5.42 29.77 22.53
N SER A 662 5.53 30.26 21.28
CA SER A 662 5.86 29.41 20.13
C SER A 662 7.29 28.84 20.20
N GLN A 663 7.56 27.80 19.43
CA GLN A 663 8.92 27.26 19.24
C GLN A 663 9.94 28.30 18.73
N PHE A 664 9.46 29.39 18.14
CA PHE A 664 10.29 30.49 17.63
C PHE A 664 10.47 31.64 18.63
N GLY A 665 9.97 31.49 19.86
CA GLY A 665 10.14 32.47 20.94
C GLY A 665 9.23 33.70 20.82
N TRP A 666 7.98 33.52 20.38
CA TRP A 666 6.98 34.60 20.28
C TRP A 666 5.68 34.28 21.03
N CYS A 667 5.02 35.32 21.53
CA CYS A 667 3.78 35.22 22.29
C CYS A 667 2.52 35.40 21.42
N GLY A 668 1.58 34.46 21.47
CA GLY A 668 0.32 34.54 20.74
C GLY A 668 -0.77 33.61 21.28
N LYS A 669 -1.95 33.60 20.63
CA LYS A 669 -3.12 32.75 21.03
C LYS A 669 -3.63 31.81 19.92
N SER A 670 -2.97 31.76 18.76
CA SER A 670 -3.32 30.85 17.67
C SER A 670 -2.67 29.48 17.87
N ASN A 671 -3.18 28.42 17.22
CA ASN A 671 -2.57 27.08 17.25
C ASN A 671 -1.08 27.10 16.85
N THR A 672 -0.66 28.01 15.97
CA THR A 672 0.76 28.22 15.59
C THR A 672 1.67 28.76 16.72
N HIS A 673 1.08 29.23 17.83
CA HIS A 673 1.80 29.60 19.05
C HIS A 673 1.58 28.61 20.21
N CYS A 674 0.46 27.88 20.21
CA CYS A 674 -0.01 27.08 21.35
C CYS A 674 0.17 25.57 21.22
N GLY A 675 0.15 25.06 19.98
CA GLY A 675 0.29 23.63 19.67
C GLY A 675 1.74 23.20 19.50
N TYR A 676 2.04 22.52 18.39
CA TYR A 676 3.33 21.84 18.18
C TYR A 676 4.55 22.76 18.41
N GLY A 677 5.46 22.31 19.27
CA GLY A 677 6.67 23.03 19.66
C GLY A 677 6.47 24.16 20.68
N CYS A 678 5.25 24.40 21.18
CA CYS A 678 5.02 25.42 22.20
C CYS A 678 5.82 25.17 23.49
N GLN A 679 6.49 26.22 23.97
CA GLN A 679 7.41 26.17 25.10
C GLN A 679 6.64 26.27 26.43
N LYS A 680 6.28 25.12 27.02
CA LYS A 680 5.47 25.01 28.26
C LYS A 680 6.07 25.72 29.49
N GLU A 681 7.37 25.99 29.51
CA GLU A 681 8.02 26.82 30.54
C GLU A 681 7.66 28.31 30.42
N PHE A 682 7.39 28.81 29.21
CA PHE A 682 7.30 30.23 28.86
C PHE A 682 5.91 30.66 28.35
N GLY A 683 4.91 29.78 28.32
CA GLY A 683 3.53 30.13 27.98
C GLY A 683 2.53 29.02 28.36
N VAL A 684 1.26 29.24 28.05
CA VAL A 684 0.26 28.16 28.04
C VAL A 684 0.41 27.39 26.72
N CYS A 685 0.27 26.07 26.73
CA CYS A 685 0.29 25.25 25.51
C CYS A 685 -0.80 24.18 25.61
N TYR A 686 -1.39 23.83 24.48
CA TYR A 686 -2.43 22.80 24.35
C TYR A 686 -2.11 21.92 23.13
#